data_AF-A0AAD9UVT6-F1
#
_entry.id   AF-A0AAD9UVT6-F1
#
_cell.length_a   1.000
_cell.length_b   1.000
_cell.length_c   1.000
_cell.angle_alpha   90.00
_cell.angle_beta   90.00
_cell.angle_gamma   90.00
#
_symmetry.space_group_name_H-M   'P 1'
#
loop_
_entity.id
_entity.type
_entity.pdbx_description
1 polymer ?
#
loop_
_entity_poly.entity_id
_entity_poly.type
_entity_poly.pdbx_seq_one_letter_code
_entity_poly.pdbx_strand_id
1 'polypeptide(L)'
;MKNAKEGKSDDSSSEEDEESLKELCTVNGVKFDKLQKGSGKNVTSLEMFFSGFPKIIGMECFPSLQSLTLMGQAITELENLEHLPNLTELCVSECKLSKISGLTECKQLKRLLLYDNKISKIENISHLDQLGVLWLNNNCISEIEDLTNLSQLPCLESLSFKDPIYGPNPVALLCNYSTHLLFHLPHLRRIDSCSVENSTLKELAEATVCKKKMYYNMRVKTLQRNKSDLMCRLETEKAALQSNAKKRMRKLYSAVKDIEREVEEDPESPSFKENKNPISSVTGDKEENKTKEEDLATIAANAVMYSEKIDKCHQESCEQVNNVSESTVQRLLLELETGGNVRFEDGKPTDPWYKSCQELVLSRFCVGDYMGCGISGIKIHRITRVHNRILRMRFDNKLDEIMEREDINELTKGRSYKRLLEYLFFMWDPSLLDGNSEPIRVLEEGFRPALVYETIMNTTNFEYSFKFILFLGQLIVSKVFVGNAAPVKSDNKIKRAIYRGADSVFRTRKHENCPKRCGSTVKRTLVDSDCDCNARQCAWYVFDHVMVLPEYVVDFEYITKVKKNRFDSSSSLNRSQTAFIALTEELLLKKSKAESLELITVLNLHGNGLSRLQHVACMTSLKKLTVCFNELTRLDEISHMIFLEYLDASFNKITTLEGLKVTTVNLDDQRLGKIANMEQLVNLKWASFNNNDLTKIEASENLGLDCCVHLEELSIENNCISKFDGKNQSYTVTFFFCCFLYVTGLGKLFKLQWLSLSGNNLATLDTGVLEKLSDLKYLSVENNCLTYLRGLQPIPNLLILDLCGNPLASADQHYRLFVVYHMTSLKALDGIAVSSGTARKHQKAAKPKICLEGGLLP
;
A
#
# COMPACT_ATOMS: atom_id res chain seq x y z
N MET A 1 2.22 69.23 -17.97
CA MET A 1 1.15 69.15 -18.98
C MET A 1 0.67 67.71 -19.02
N LYS A 2 -0.57 67.50 -18.56
CA LYS A 2 -1.33 66.26 -18.72
C LYS A 2 -1.56 66.02 -20.21
N ASN A 3 -1.41 64.78 -20.66
CA ASN A 3 -2.23 64.25 -21.75
C ASN A 3 -2.48 62.77 -21.48
N ALA A 4 -3.72 62.50 -21.09
CA ALA A 4 -4.31 61.18 -21.02
C ALA A 4 -4.36 60.58 -22.43
N LYS A 5 -3.90 59.34 -22.57
CA LYS A 5 -4.40 58.44 -23.60
C LYS A 5 -5.41 57.54 -22.89
N GLU A 6 -6.65 57.99 -22.91
CA GLU A 6 -7.82 57.16 -22.63
C GLU A 6 -7.92 56.04 -23.68
N GLY A 7 -8.52 54.94 -23.24
CA GLY A 7 -8.57 53.65 -23.92
C GLY A 7 -9.27 53.68 -25.27
N LYS A 8 -8.74 52.83 -26.15
CA LYS A 8 -9.42 52.27 -27.32
C LYS A 8 -9.09 50.78 -27.32
N SER A 9 -9.78 50.02 -26.47
CA SER A 9 -9.71 48.54 -26.45
C SER A 9 -11.07 47.87 -26.20
N ASP A 10 -12.15 48.62 -25.94
CA ASP A 10 -13.44 48.05 -25.53
C ASP A 10 -14.47 47.92 -26.68
N ASP A 11 -14.26 48.55 -27.84
CA ASP A 11 -15.25 48.50 -28.94
C ASP A 11 -15.24 47.15 -29.69
N SER A 12 -14.08 46.50 -29.87
CA SER A 12 -13.99 45.28 -30.70
C SER A 12 -14.63 44.04 -30.07
N SER A 13 -14.61 43.91 -28.74
CA SER A 13 -15.26 42.75 -28.09
C SER A 13 -16.78 42.85 -28.11
N SER A 14 -17.33 44.07 -28.15
CA SER A 14 -18.79 44.28 -28.18
C SER A 14 -19.40 43.94 -29.56
N GLU A 15 -18.67 44.22 -30.64
CA GLU A 15 -19.09 43.87 -32.01
C GLU A 15 -19.03 42.34 -32.24
N GLU A 16 -17.97 41.67 -31.78
CA GLU A 16 -17.84 40.20 -31.85
C GLU A 16 -18.92 39.49 -31.03
N ASP A 17 -19.27 40.01 -29.85
CA ASP A 17 -20.35 39.48 -29.01
C ASP A 17 -21.72 39.65 -29.68
N GLU A 18 -21.97 40.79 -30.34
CA GLU A 18 -23.22 41.02 -31.07
C GLU A 18 -23.35 40.10 -32.30
N GLU A 19 -22.26 39.89 -33.03
CA GLU A 19 -22.23 38.98 -34.19
C GLU A 19 -22.46 37.53 -33.76
N SER A 20 -21.81 37.10 -32.68
CA SER A 20 -21.99 35.79 -32.07
C SER A 20 -23.43 35.58 -31.58
N LEU A 21 -24.07 36.61 -31.01
CA LEU A 21 -25.48 36.55 -30.61
C LEU A 21 -26.43 36.49 -31.81
N LYS A 22 -26.12 37.19 -32.91
CA LYS A 22 -26.88 37.08 -34.17
C LYS A 22 -26.78 35.67 -34.75
N GLU A 23 -25.61 35.05 -34.72
CA GLU A 23 -25.42 33.66 -35.14
C GLU A 23 -26.22 32.69 -34.26
N LEU A 24 -26.12 32.81 -32.93
CA LEU A 24 -26.91 32.01 -31.97
C LEU A 24 -28.41 32.09 -32.29
N CYS A 25 -28.91 33.30 -32.52
CA CYS A 25 -30.31 33.51 -32.86
C CYS A 25 -30.68 32.88 -34.21
N THR A 26 -29.82 33.04 -35.21
CA THR A 26 -30.05 32.48 -36.56
C THR A 26 -30.11 30.97 -36.55
N VAL A 27 -29.17 30.30 -35.86
CA VAL A 27 -29.12 28.84 -35.72
C VAL A 27 -30.35 28.29 -35.00
N ASN A 28 -30.90 29.05 -34.05
CA ASN A 28 -32.08 28.66 -33.26
C ASN A 28 -33.40 29.22 -33.81
N GLY A 29 -33.41 29.81 -35.01
CA GLY A 29 -34.61 30.35 -35.65
C GLY A 29 -35.24 31.56 -34.93
N VAL A 30 -34.49 32.23 -34.06
CA VAL A 30 -34.89 33.43 -33.34
C VAL A 30 -34.53 34.65 -34.18
N LYS A 31 -35.49 35.58 -34.37
CA LYS A 31 -35.21 36.83 -35.08
C LYS A 31 -34.54 37.83 -34.15
N PHE A 32 -33.27 38.14 -34.40
CA PHE A 32 -32.46 39.07 -33.60
C PHE A 32 -33.16 40.43 -33.36
N ASP A 33 -33.72 41.03 -34.41
CA ASP A 33 -34.45 42.32 -34.33
C ASP A 33 -35.67 42.32 -33.38
N LYS A 34 -36.18 41.14 -33.02
CA LYS A 34 -37.33 40.97 -32.12
C LYS A 34 -36.92 40.65 -30.67
N LEU A 35 -35.62 40.48 -30.37
CA LEU A 35 -35.13 40.25 -29.00
C LEU A 35 -35.47 41.42 -28.08
N GLN A 36 -35.25 42.66 -28.54
CA GLN A 36 -35.60 43.87 -27.78
C GLN A 36 -37.11 44.00 -27.50
N LYS A 37 -37.95 43.29 -28.28
CA LYS A 37 -39.40 43.22 -28.09
C LYS A 37 -39.83 42.05 -27.19
N GLY A 38 -38.87 41.37 -26.54
CA GLY A 38 -39.11 40.28 -25.61
C GLY A 38 -39.32 38.91 -26.25
N SER A 39 -39.01 38.73 -27.54
CA SER A 39 -39.19 37.43 -28.23
C SER A 39 -38.40 36.28 -27.60
N GLY A 40 -37.28 36.58 -26.93
CA GLY A 40 -36.48 35.57 -26.22
C GLY A 40 -37.17 34.97 -24.99
N LYS A 41 -38.19 35.64 -24.42
CA LYS A 41 -38.95 35.13 -23.27
C LYS A 41 -39.78 33.88 -23.57
N ASN A 42 -40.04 33.59 -24.84
CA ASN A 42 -40.79 32.41 -25.26
C ASN A 42 -39.89 31.24 -25.66
N VAL A 43 -38.56 31.44 -25.68
CA VAL A 43 -37.60 30.41 -26.07
C VAL A 43 -37.30 29.55 -24.84
N THR A 44 -37.54 28.25 -24.97
CA THR A 44 -37.33 27.27 -23.90
C THR A 44 -36.15 26.34 -24.15
N SER A 45 -35.65 26.26 -25.38
CA SER A 45 -34.48 25.45 -25.76
C SER A 45 -33.57 26.22 -26.69
N LEU A 46 -32.26 26.11 -26.46
CA LEU A 46 -31.21 26.65 -27.33
C LEU A 46 -30.12 25.62 -27.54
N GLU A 47 -29.61 25.54 -28.76
CA GLU A 47 -28.55 24.63 -29.15
C GLU A 47 -27.47 25.35 -29.96
N MET A 48 -26.21 25.02 -29.70
CA MET A 48 -25.04 25.57 -30.40
C MET A 48 -24.05 24.45 -30.73
N PHE A 49 -23.68 24.31 -32.00
CA PHE A 49 -22.81 23.24 -32.49
C PHE A 49 -21.67 23.82 -33.33
N PHE A 50 -20.42 23.49 -33.00
CA PHE A 50 -19.23 23.67 -33.84
C PHE A 50 -18.93 25.09 -34.33
N SER A 51 -19.45 26.13 -33.68
CA SER A 51 -19.18 27.54 -34.00
C SER A 51 -17.87 28.06 -33.39
N GLY A 52 -17.31 27.36 -32.39
CA GLY A 52 -16.02 27.72 -31.79
C GLY A 52 -16.04 28.94 -30.88
N PHE A 53 -17.20 29.31 -30.31
CA PHE A 53 -17.30 30.48 -29.43
C PHE A 53 -16.44 30.31 -28.17
N PRO A 54 -15.68 31.36 -27.77
CA PRO A 54 -14.81 31.29 -26.60
C PRO A 54 -15.58 31.37 -25.27
N LYS A 55 -16.81 31.89 -25.28
CA LYS A 55 -17.66 32.12 -24.10
C LYS A 55 -19.16 32.00 -24.40
N ILE A 56 -19.95 31.86 -23.33
CA ILE A 56 -21.41 31.87 -23.36
C ILE A 56 -21.90 33.32 -23.33
N ILE A 57 -22.76 33.73 -24.27
CA ILE A 57 -23.19 35.13 -24.41
C ILE A 57 -24.70 35.26 -24.65
N GLY A 58 -25.26 36.41 -24.30
CA GLY A 58 -26.65 36.78 -24.61
C GLY A 58 -27.72 35.99 -23.84
N MET A 59 -27.34 35.30 -22.76
CA MET A 59 -28.26 34.49 -21.95
C MET A 59 -29.31 35.34 -21.23
N GLU A 60 -29.03 36.62 -20.96
CA GLU A 60 -29.95 37.62 -20.43
C GLU A 60 -31.18 37.84 -21.33
N CYS A 61 -31.07 37.53 -22.62
CA CYS A 61 -32.18 37.63 -23.56
C CYS A 61 -33.18 36.47 -23.45
N PHE A 62 -32.83 35.38 -22.76
CA PHE A 62 -33.59 34.12 -22.74
C PHE A 62 -33.92 33.65 -21.30
N PRO A 63 -34.62 34.45 -20.49
CA PRO A 63 -34.86 34.15 -19.06
C PRO A 63 -35.76 32.92 -18.79
N SER A 64 -36.49 32.44 -19.80
CA SER A 64 -37.39 31.28 -19.71
C SER A 64 -36.75 29.98 -20.18
N LEU A 65 -35.45 29.98 -20.46
CA LEU A 65 -34.76 28.83 -21.02
C LEU A 65 -34.79 27.64 -20.03
N GLN A 66 -35.10 26.46 -20.56
CA GLN A 66 -35.18 25.20 -19.82
C GLN A 66 -34.13 24.19 -20.27
N SER A 67 -33.66 24.27 -21.52
CA SER A 67 -32.65 23.39 -22.09
C SER A 67 -31.59 24.19 -22.84
N LEU A 68 -30.31 23.93 -22.56
CA LEU A 68 -29.18 24.53 -23.25
C LEU A 68 -28.18 23.44 -23.66
N THR A 69 -27.88 23.36 -24.96
CA THR A 69 -26.89 22.43 -25.53
C THR A 69 -25.76 23.19 -26.19
N LEU A 70 -24.54 22.96 -25.75
CA LEU A 70 -23.31 23.55 -26.24
C LEU A 70 -22.35 22.43 -26.65
N MET A 71 -22.09 22.29 -27.95
CA MET A 71 -21.23 21.23 -28.48
C MET A 71 -20.16 21.79 -29.39
N GLY A 72 -18.91 21.35 -29.23
CA GLY A 72 -17.81 21.72 -30.12
C GLY A 72 -17.46 23.21 -30.05
N GLN A 73 -17.56 23.83 -28.86
CA GLN A 73 -17.25 25.24 -28.64
C GLN A 73 -15.88 25.41 -27.96
N ALA A 74 -15.30 26.61 -28.00
CA ALA A 74 -14.02 26.92 -27.35
C ALA A 74 -14.17 27.36 -25.89
N ILE A 75 -15.28 27.00 -25.25
CA ILE A 75 -15.65 27.42 -23.88
C ILE A 75 -14.74 26.73 -22.86
N THR A 76 -14.12 27.53 -21.98
CA THR A 76 -13.26 27.05 -20.89
C THR A 76 -13.92 27.15 -19.51
N GLU A 77 -14.95 27.98 -19.37
CA GLU A 77 -15.67 28.24 -18.12
C GLU A 77 -17.17 28.42 -18.39
N LEU A 78 -18.01 27.99 -17.43
CA LEU A 78 -19.45 28.19 -17.50
C LEU A 78 -19.79 29.55 -16.88
N GLU A 79 -19.88 30.59 -17.70
CA GLU A 79 -20.25 31.95 -17.27
C GLU A 79 -21.61 32.38 -17.84
N ASN A 80 -22.18 33.47 -17.31
CA ASN A 80 -23.45 34.07 -17.73
C ASN A 80 -24.69 33.15 -17.57
N LEU A 81 -24.58 32.07 -16.79
CA LEU A 81 -25.70 31.17 -16.48
C LEU A 81 -26.58 31.68 -15.34
N GLU A 82 -26.17 32.74 -14.62
CA GLU A 82 -26.97 33.42 -13.60
C GLU A 82 -28.29 34.00 -14.15
N HIS A 83 -28.36 34.21 -15.47
CA HIS A 83 -29.55 34.67 -16.17
C HIS A 83 -30.58 33.57 -16.46
N LEU A 84 -30.27 32.31 -16.15
CA LEU A 84 -31.08 31.13 -16.50
C LEU A 84 -31.63 30.39 -15.26
N PRO A 85 -32.48 31.01 -14.44
CA PRO A 85 -32.98 30.39 -13.19
C PRO A 85 -33.92 29.20 -13.42
N ASN A 86 -34.46 29.06 -14.64
CA ASN A 86 -35.40 28.00 -15.02
C ASN A 86 -34.74 26.82 -15.75
N LEU A 87 -33.40 26.82 -15.86
CA LEU A 87 -32.68 25.81 -16.61
C LEU A 87 -32.84 24.43 -15.93
N THR A 88 -33.33 23.46 -16.70
CA THR A 88 -33.57 22.08 -16.26
C THR A 88 -32.58 21.08 -16.87
N GLU A 89 -32.06 21.39 -18.05
CA GLU A 89 -31.10 20.56 -18.77
C GLU A 89 -29.96 21.43 -19.31
N LEU A 90 -28.72 21.04 -19.00
CA LEU A 90 -27.51 21.62 -19.54
C LEU A 90 -26.64 20.51 -20.11
N CYS A 91 -26.35 20.60 -21.41
CA CYS A 91 -25.43 19.72 -22.11
C CYS A 91 -24.26 20.54 -22.63
N VAL A 92 -23.04 20.24 -22.19
CA VAL A 92 -21.81 20.86 -22.66
C VAL A 92 -20.81 19.76 -23.02
N SER A 93 -20.52 19.58 -24.30
CA SER A 93 -19.66 18.49 -24.78
C SER A 93 -18.69 18.93 -25.86
N GLU A 94 -17.56 18.23 -25.99
CA GLU A 94 -16.52 18.58 -26.96
C GLU A 94 -16.04 20.03 -26.78
N CYS A 95 -15.99 20.50 -25.53
CA CYS A 95 -15.50 21.82 -25.15
C CYS A 95 -14.16 21.70 -24.40
N LYS A 96 -13.63 22.81 -23.89
CA LYS A 96 -12.37 22.86 -23.14
C LYS A 96 -12.58 23.12 -21.65
N LEU A 97 -13.75 22.74 -21.13
CA LEU A 97 -14.11 23.00 -19.74
C LEU A 97 -13.19 22.22 -18.80
N SER A 98 -12.53 22.91 -17.88
CA SER A 98 -11.57 22.32 -16.93
C SER A 98 -12.11 22.15 -15.51
N LYS A 99 -13.20 22.86 -15.19
CA LYS A 99 -13.83 22.92 -13.87
C LYS A 99 -15.34 23.11 -14.01
N ILE A 100 -16.09 22.69 -13.00
CA ILE A 100 -17.52 22.96 -12.91
C ILE A 100 -17.69 24.26 -12.11
N SER A 101 -18.27 25.30 -12.71
CA SER A 101 -18.49 26.62 -12.11
C SER A 101 -19.77 27.26 -12.66
N GLY A 102 -20.18 28.42 -12.14
CA GLY A 102 -21.29 29.21 -12.69
C GLY A 102 -22.70 28.64 -12.57
N LEU A 103 -22.88 27.50 -11.88
CA LEU A 103 -24.19 26.84 -11.73
C LEU A 103 -24.98 27.29 -10.49
N THR A 104 -24.57 28.36 -9.80
CA THR A 104 -25.12 28.75 -8.49
C THR A 104 -26.61 29.10 -8.53
N GLU A 105 -27.06 29.77 -9.58
CA GLU A 105 -28.47 30.19 -9.74
C GLU A 105 -29.34 29.14 -10.46
N CYS A 106 -28.75 28.10 -11.06
CA CYS A 106 -29.45 27.05 -11.81
C CYS A 106 -30.09 25.98 -10.89
N LYS A 107 -30.87 26.39 -9.88
CA LYS A 107 -31.42 25.51 -8.83
C LYS A 107 -32.45 24.49 -9.33
N GLN A 108 -32.98 24.67 -10.54
CA GLN A 108 -33.95 23.77 -11.18
C GLN A 108 -33.29 22.69 -12.06
N LEU A 109 -31.95 22.63 -12.09
CA LEU A 109 -31.22 21.74 -12.98
C LEU A 109 -31.45 20.28 -12.59
N LYS A 110 -31.96 19.48 -13.54
CA LYS A 110 -32.27 18.05 -13.38
C LYS A 110 -31.29 17.17 -14.15
N ARG A 111 -30.73 17.68 -15.25
CA ARG A 111 -29.80 16.95 -16.11
C ARG A 111 -28.58 17.81 -16.41
N LEU A 112 -27.41 17.30 -16.06
CA LEU A 112 -26.12 17.93 -16.34
C LEU A 112 -25.24 16.94 -17.10
N LEU A 113 -25.01 17.22 -18.37
CA LEU A 113 -24.21 16.39 -19.27
C LEU A 113 -22.94 17.16 -19.65
N LEU A 114 -21.79 16.73 -19.14
CA LEU A 114 -20.50 17.40 -19.30
C LEU A 114 -19.45 16.48 -19.94
N TYR A 115 -19.89 15.54 -20.78
CA TYR A 115 -19.00 14.54 -21.38
C TYR A 115 -18.05 15.16 -22.41
N ASP A 116 -16.88 14.55 -22.58
CA ASP A 116 -15.83 14.99 -23.50
C ASP A 116 -15.33 16.43 -23.26
N ASN A 117 -14.80 16.64 -22.05
CA ASN A 117 -14.19 17.90 -21.60
C ASN A 117 -12.85 17.60 -20.89
N LYS A 118 -12.33 18.54 -20.09
CA LYS A 118 -11.07 18.43 -19.34
C LYS A 118 -11.26 18.59 -17.83
N ILE A 119 -12.45 18.25 -17.32
CA ILE A 119 -12.79 18.37 -15.90
C ILE A 119 -11.96 17.38 -15.10
N SER A 120 -11.25 17.86 -14.08
CA SER A 120 -10.36 17.02 -13.25
C SER A 120 -10.89 16.72 -11.86
N LYS A 121 -11.84 17.53 -11.37
CA LYS A 121 -12.48 17.39 -10.05
C LYS A 121 -13.97 17.64 -10.11
N ILE A 122 -14.71 16.98 -9.23
CA ILE A 122 -16.17 17.20 -9.06
C ILE A 122 -16.38 18.19 -7.91
N GLU A 123 -16.66 19.43 -8.26
CA GLU A 123 -16.88 20.53 -7.32
C GLU A 123 -18.07 21.40 -7.75
N ASN A 124 -18.55 22.28 -6.86
CA ASN A 124 -19.59 23.27 -7.16
C ASN A 124 -20.90 22.72 -7.74
N ILE A 125 -21.31 21.52 -7.30
CA ILE A 125 -22.62 20.94 -7.68
C ILE A 125 -23.50 20.58 -6.49
N SER A 126 -22.98 20.65 -5.25
CA SER A 126 -23.69 20.20 -4.05
C SER A 126 -24.99 20.96 -3.75
N HIS A 127 -25.15 22.18 -4.29
CA HIS A 127 -26.37 22.99 -4.16
C HIS A 127 -27.47 22.64 -5.18
N LEU A 128 -27.22 21.70 -6.09
CA LEU A 128 -28.17 21.30 -7.14
C LEU A 128 -29.09 20.17 -6.65
N ASP A 129 -30.00 20.49 -5.73
CA ASP A 129 -30.85 19.51 -5.02
C ASP A 129 -31.75 18.67 -5.96
N GLN A 130 -32.09 19.19 -7.15
CA GLN A 130 -32.93 18.52 -8.13
C GLN A 130 -32.17 17.68 -9.16
N LEU A 131 -30.83 17.65 -9.09
CA LEU A 131 -30.00 17.00 -10.11
C LEU A 131 -30.18 15.48 -10.05
N GLY A 132 -30.81 14.92 -11.10
CA GLY A 132 -31.08 13.49 -11.22
C GLY A 132 -30.16 12.75 -12.18
N VAL A 133 -29.59 13.45 -13.16
CA VAL A 133 -28.70 12.86 -14.17
C VAL A 133 -27.41 13.65 -14.26
N LEU A 134 -26.28 12.99 -14.04
CA LEU A 134 -24.94 13.57 -14.18
C LEU A 134 -24.07 12.69 -15.07
N TRP A 135 -23.67 13.19 -16.23
CA TRP A 135 -22.76 12.49 -17.15
C TRP A 135 -21.46 13.26 -17.27
N LEU A 136 -20.35 12.59 -16.96
CA LEU A 136 -18.99 13.15 -16.94
C LEU A 136 -18.03 12.33 -17.79
N ASN A 137 -18.52 11.44 -18.67
CA ASN A 137 -17.71 10.56 -19.51
C ASN A 137 -16.58 11.30 -20.23
N ASN A 138 -15.45 10.64 -20.46
CA ASN A 138 -14.28 11.22 -21.14
C ASN A 138 -13.83 12.58 -20.55
N ASN A 139 -13.59 12.61 -19.24
CA ASN A 139 -12.95 13.72 -18.54
C ASN A 139 -11.68 13.22 -17.83
N CYS A 140 -11.06 14.08 -17.01
CA CYS A 140 -9.82 13.80 -16.30
C CYS A 140 -10.02 13.45 -14.82
N ILE A 141 -11.22 12.99 -14.42
CA ILE A 141 -11.54 12.68 -13.03
C ILE A 141 -10.84 11.39 -12.63
N SER A 142 -10.00 11.48 -11.61
CA SER A 142 -9.15 10.37 -11.18
C SER A 142 -9.30 10.04 -9.70
N GLU A 143 -9.65 11.00 -8.86
CA GLU A 143 -9.76 10.80 -7.42
C GLU A 143 -11.06 10.08 -7.06
N ILE A 144 -10.97 9.05 -6.22
CA ILE A 144 -12.15 8.29 -5.77
C ILE A 144 -12.96 9.07 -4.73
N GLU A 145 -12.31 10.01 -4.02
CA GLU A 145 -12.92 10.89 -3.02
C GLU A 145 -14.02 11.76 -3.63
N ASP A 146 -13.79 12.29 -4.85
CA ASP A 146 -14.77 13.05 -5.63
C ASP A 146 -16.10 12.31 -5.79
N LEU A 147 -16.07 10.97 -5.83
CA LEU A 147 -17.28 10.16 -5.94
C LEU A 147 -18.07 10.10 -4.64
N THR A 148 -17.42 10.21 -3.48
CA THR A 148 -18.13 10.22 -2.19
C THR A 148 -18.88 11.54 -1.98
N ASN A 149 -18.35 12.65 -2.49
CA ASN A 149 -19.00 13.97 -2.42
C ASN A 149 -20.33 14.03 -3.17
N LEU A 150 -20.53 13.17 -4.17
CA LEU A 150 -21.82 13.02 -4.86
C LEU A 150 -22.95 12.52 -3.96
N SER A 151 -22.64 11.95 -2.79
CA SER A 151 -23.66 11.50 -1.82
C SER A 151 -24.49 12.64 -1.23
N GLN A 152 -24.04 13.89 -1.42
CA GLN A 152 -24.78 15.09 -1.03
C GLN A 152 -25.93 15.42 -1.98
N LEU A 153 -26.03 14.76 -3.15
CA LEU A 153 -27.08 15.00 -4.13
C LEU A 153 -28.27 14.04 -3.92
N PRO A 154 -29.39 14.48 -3.32
CA PRO A 154 -30.45 13.59 -2.87
C PRO A 154 -31.25 12.95 -4.02
N CYS A 155 -31.33 13.63 -5.16
CA CYS A 155 -32.12 13.20 -6.31
C CYS A 155 -31.31 12.45 -7.38
N LEU A 156 -30.00 12.22 -7.18
CA LEU A 156 -29.14 11.63 -8.21
C LEU A 156 -29.52 10.16 -8.46
N GLU A 157 -30.05 9.87 -9.64
CA GLU A 157 -30.50 8.53 -10.03
C GLU A 157 -29.63 7.90 -11.13
N SER A 158 -29.01 8.72 -11.99
CA SER A 158 -28.17 8.27 -13.11
C SER A 158 -26.83 8.98 -13.12
N LEU A 159 -25.75 8.22 -13.03
CA LEU A 159 -24.39 8.72 -13.00
C LEU A 159 -23.54 8.00 -14.05
N SER A 160 -22.76 8.72 -14.85
CA SER A 160 -21.94 8.12 -15.92
C SER A 160 -20.54 8.72 -15.95
N PHE A 161 -19.52 7.89 -15.77
CA PHE A 161 -18.11 8.25 -15.93
C PHE A 161 -17.42 7.50 -17.08
N LYS A 162 -18.04 6.45 -17.61
CA LYS A 162 -17.58 5.78 -18.82
C LYS A 162 -18.72 5.53 -19.79
N ASP A 163 -18.42 5.72 -21.06
CA ASP A 163 -19.34 5.40 -22.15
C ASP A 163 -18.60 4.68 -23.28
N PRO A 164 -19.21 3.70 -23.97
CA PRO A 164 -18.57 3.03 -25.11
C PRO A 164 -18.22 3.96 -26.28
N ILE A 165 -18.92 5.09 -26.43
CA ILE A 165 -18.73 6.06 -27.52
C ILE A 165 -17.65 7.07 -27.13
N TYR A 166 -17.78 7.69 -25.96
CA TYR A 166 -16.91 8.80 -25.56
C TYR A 166 -15.65 8.35 -24.80
N GLY A 167 -15.70 7.22 -24.10
CA GLY A 167 -14.59 6.69 -23.31
C GLY A 167 -14.73 6.91 -21.79
N PRO A 168 -13.80 6.35 -21.00
CA PRO A 168 -13.85 6.37 -19.55
C PRO A 168 -13.07 7.53 -18.92
N ASN A 169 -13.50 7.97 -17.74
CA ASN A 169 -12.61 8.69 -16.82
C ASN A 169 -11.57 7.72 -16.22
N PRO A 170 -10.38 8.22 -15.83
CA PRO A 170 -9.39 7.44 -15.09
C PRO A 170 -9.96 6.69 -13.87
N VAL A 171 -10.82 7.34 -13.09
CA VAL A 171 -11.45 6.71 -11.91
C VAL A 171 -12.33 5.51 -12.26
N ALA A 172 -12.95 5.49 -13.44
CA ALA A 172 -13.82 4.42 -13.90
C ALA A 172 -13.05 3.15 -14.33
N LEU A 173 -11.72 3.25 -14.44
CA LEU A 173 -10.83 2.13 -14.74
C LEU A 173 -10.42 1.35 -13.48
N LEU A 174 -10.64 1.89 -12.28
CA LEU A 174 -10.34 1.19 -11.02
C LEU A 174 -11.19 -0.08 -10.88
N CYS A 175 -10.62 -1.14 -10.32
CA CYS A 175 -11.28 -2.46 -10.23
C CYS A 175 -12.51 -2.46 -9.30
N ASN A 176 -12.54 -1.55 -8.33
CA ASN A 176 -13.58 -1.43 -7.31
C ASN A 176 -14.50 -0.23 -7.52
N TYR A 177 -14.38 0.49 -8.64
CA TYR A 177 -15.14 1.71 -8.94
C TYR A 177 -16.65 1.51 -8.79
N SER A 178 -17.21 0.47 -9.42
CA SER A 178 -18.65 0.17 -9.34
C SER A 178 -19.09 -0.15 -7.92
N THR A 179 -18.29 -0.94 -7.20
CA THR A 179 -18.55 -1.30 -5.79
C THR A 179 -18.56 -0.07 -4.90
N HIS A 180 -17.64 0.87 -5.12
CA HIS A 180 -17.55 2.12 -4.37
C HIS A 180 -18.79 2.99 -4.60
N LEU A 181 -19.20 3.19 -5.86
CA LEU A 181 -20.42 3.93 -6.19
C LEU A 181 -21.67 3.29 -5.58
N LEU A 182 -21.83 1.97 -5.69
CA LEU A 182 -23.00 1.29 -5.14
C LEU A 182 -23.07 1.35 -3.62
N PHE A 183 -21.93 1.38 -2.94
CA PHE A 183 -21.87 1.49 -1.48
C PHE A 183 -22.18 2.92 -0.99
N HIS A 184 -21.62 3.95 -1.64
CA HIS A 184 -21.79 5.34 -1.22
C HIS A 184 -23.07 6.00 -1.78
N LEU A 185 -23.58 5.51 -2.91
CA LEU A 185 -24.75 6.02 -3.61
C LEU A 185 -25.75 4.88 -3.88
N PRO A 186 -26.30 4.24 -2.82
CA PRO A 186 -27.19 3.09 -2.97
C PRO A 186 -28.53 3.43 -3.63
N HIS A 187 -28.87 4.72 -3.76
CA HIS A 187 -30.08 5.21 -4.43
C HIS A 187 -29.97 5.24 -5.96
N LEU A 188 -28.76 5.11 -6.53
CA LEU A 188 -28.59 5.08 -7.99
C LEU A 188 -29.41 3.96 -8.63
N ARG A 189 -30.01 4.29 -9.77
CA ARG A 189 -30.71 3.36 -10.67
C ARG A 189 -29.85 2.99 -11.87
N ARG A 190 -28.94 3.88 -12.27
CA ARG A 190 -28.05 3.69 -13.41
C ARG A 190 -26.63 4.16 -13.10
N ILE A 191 -25.67 3.30 -13.39
CA ILE A 191 -24.23 3.61 -13.38
C ILE A 191 -23.72 3.35 -14.79
N ASP A 192 -23.16 4.37 -15.41
CA ASP A 192 -22.69 4.36 -16.79
C ASP A 192 -23.81 3.90 -17.77
N SER A 193 -23.47 2.95 -18.64
CA SER A 193 -24.42 2.28 -19.52
C SER A 193 -25.21 1.12 -18.86
N CYS A 194 -25.05 0.89 -17.55
CA CYS A 194 -25.60 -0.25 -16.83
C CYS A 194 -26.72 0.14 -15.84
N SER A 195 -27.83 -0.59 -15.87
CA SER A 195 -28.87 -0.48 -14.82
C SER A 195 -28.45 -1.24 -13.57
N VAL A 196 -28.65 -0.61 -12.41
CA VAL A 196 -28.30 -1.11 -11.07
C VAL A 196 -29.49 -1.08 -10.11
N GLU A 197 -30.72 -1.11 -10.65
CA GLU A 197 -31.94 -1.16 -9.84
C GLU A 197 -32.05 -2.41 -8.94
N ASN A 198 -31.30 -3.47 -9.29
CA ASN A 198 -31.28 -4.72 -8.55
C ASN A 198 -30.65 -4.59 -7.16
N SER A 199 -31.40 -4.92 -6.11
CA SER A 199 -30.94 -4.88 -4.71
C SER A 199 -29.75 -5.81 -4.45
N THR A 200 -29.64 -6.94 -5.13
CA THR A 200 -28.57 -7.92 -4.87
C THR A 200 -27.17 -7.37 -5.19
N LEU A 201 -27.06 -6.48 -6.18
CA LEU A 201 -25.78 -5.85 -6.52
C LEU A 201 -25.36 -4.85 -5.44
N LYS A 202 -26.32 -4.13 -4.85
CA LYS A 202 -26.11 -3.18 -3.76
C LYS A 202 -25.71 -3.91 -2.48
N GLU A 203 -26.43 -4.98 -2.12
CA GLU A 203 -26.10 -5.84 -0.99
C GLU A 203 -24.72 -6.49 -1.14
N LEU A 204 -24.34 -6.94 -2.34
CA LEU A 204 -23.01 -7.50 -2.60
C LEU A 204 -21.91 -6.44 -2.45
N ALA A 205 -22.13 -5.23 -2.96
CA ALA A 205 -21.19 -4.13 -2.81
C ALA A 205 -20.99 -3.76 -1.34
N GLU A 206 -22.09 -3.66 -0.58
CA GLU A 206 -22.07 -3.44 0.86
C GLU A 206 -21.32 -4.55 1.60
N ALA A 207 -21.64 -5.82 1.34
CA ALA A 207 -20.96 -6.95 1.95
C ALA A 207 -19.45 -6.94 1.63
N THR A 208 -19.07 -6.60 0.40
CA THR A 208 -17.66 -6.52 -0.02
C THR A 208 -16.90 -5.41 0.73
N VAL A 209 -17.48 -4.20 0.80
CA VAL A 209 -16.87 -3.08 1.53
C VAL A 209 -16.80 -3.37 3.02
N CYS A 210 -17.85 -3.93 3.62
CA CYS A 210 -17.87 -4.31 5.03
C CYS A 210 -16.81 -5.37 5.36
N LYS A 211 -16.65 -6.41 4.52
CA LYS A 211 -15.57 -7.41 4.66
C LYS A 211 -14.19 -6.77 4.57
N LYS A 212 -13.95 -5.88 3.59
CA LYS A 212 -12.68 -5.14 3.48
C LYS A 212 -12.42 -4.28 4.71
N LYS A 213 -13.37 -3.45 5.13
CA LYS A 213 -13.26 -2.64 6.36
C LYS A 213 -12.93 -3.50 7.57
N MET A 214 -13.59 -4.65 7.72
CA MET A 214 -13.33 -5.59 8.80
C MET A 214 -11.91 -6.16 8.74
N TYR A 215 -11.45 -6.59 7.55
CA TYR A 215 -10.10 -7.10 7.31
C TYR A 215 -9.02 -6.08 7.67
N TYR A 216 -9.11 -4.85 7.15
CA TYR A 216 -8.12 -3.80 7.43
C TYR A 216 -8.16 -3.37 8.89
N ASN A 217 -9.35 -3.21 9.49
CA ASN A 217 -9.49 -2.91 10.92
C ASN A 217 -8.90 -4.01 11.80
N MET A 218 -9.06 -5.28 11.42
CA MET A 218 -8.43 -6.41 12.11
C MET A 218 -6.90 -6.31 12.05
N ARG A 219 -6.33 -6.06 10.87
CA ARG A 219 -4.88 -5.90 10.70
C ARG A 219 -4.32 -4.73 11.48
N VAL A 220 -4.99 -3.57 11.47
CA VAL A 220 -4.60 -2.40 12.26
C VAL A 220 -4.64 -2.72 13.76
N LYS A 221 -5.70 -3.37 14.25
CA LYS A 221 -5.78 -3.79 15.65
C LYS A 221 -4.69 -4.79 16.02
N THR A 222 -4.37 -5.75 15.16
CA THR A 222 -3.26 -6.69 15.38
C THR A 222 -1.92 -5.97 15.44
N LEU A 223 -1.66 -5.03 14.53
CA LEU A 223 -0.44 -4.20 14.56
C LEU A 223 -0.34 -3.36 15.83
N GLN A 224 -1.45 -2.74 16.27
CA GLN A 224 -1.48 -1.97 17.51
C GLN A 224 -1.22 -2.85 18.74
N ARG A 225 -1.77 -4.08 18.78
CA ARG A 225 -1.46 -5.04 19.85
C ARG A 225 0.02 -5.44 19.84
N ASN A 226 0.58 -5.74 18.67
CA ASN A 226 1.99 -6.09 18.52
C ASN A 226 2.92 -4.92 18.92
N LYS A 227 2.53 -3.68 18.58
CA LYS A 227 3.18 -2.45 19.05
C LYS A 227 3.19 -2.40 20.58
N SER A 228 2.03 -2.54 21.23
CA SER A 228 1.93 -2.53 22.69
C SER A 228 2.74 -3.63 23.36
N ASP A 229 2.74 -4.84 22.81
CA ASP A 229 3.55 -5.97 23.31
C ASP A 229 5.05 -5.68 23.22
N LEU A 230 5.51 -5.23 22.05
CA LEU A 230 6.92 -4.92 21.84
C LEU A 230 7.39 -3.76 22.73
N MET A 231 6.55 -2.74 22.92
CA MET A 231 6.83 -1.63 23.86
C MET A 231 6.95 -2.14 25.31
N CYS A 232 6.09 -3.07 25.74
CA CYS A 232 6.19 -3.69 27.06
C CYS A 232 7.48 -4.50 27.24
N ARG A 233 7.90 -5.23 26.19
CA ARG A 233 9.16 -5.99 26.18
C ARG A 233 10.38 -5.08 26.26
N LEU A 234 10.38 -3.97 25.52
CA LEU A 234 11.45 -2.97 25.59
C LEU A 234 11.61 -2.39 27.00
N GLU A 235 10.50 -2.05 27.66
CA GLU A 235 10.53 -1.53 29.04
C GLU A 235 11.05 -2.60 30.02
N THR A 236 10.66 -3.87 29.81
CA THR A 236 11.14 -5.00 30.64
C THR A 236 12.65 -5.23 30.45
N GLU A 237 13.15 -5.19 29.22
CA GLU A 237 14.58 -5.34 28.92
C GLU A 237 15.40 -4.18 29.49
N LYS A 238 14.91 -2.94 29.38
CA LYS A 238 15.52 -1.76 30.02
C LYS A 238 15.63 -1.96 31.52
N ALA A 239 14.55 -2.36 32.19
CA ALA A 239 14.55 -2.62 33.63
C ALA A 239 15.55 -3.73 34.02
N ALA A 240 15.66 -4.79 33.21
CA ALA A 240 16.62 -5.87 33.42
C ALA A 240 18.08 -5.40 33.27
N LEU A 241 18.39 -4.63 32.23
CA LEU A 241 19.72 -4.05 32.00
C LEU A 241 20.13 -3.09 33.12
N GLN A 242 19.22 -2.20 33.54
CA GLN A 242 19.44 -1.29 34.65
C GLN A 242 19.64 -2.04 35.98
N SER A 243 18.86 -3.10 36.24
CA SER A 243 19.02 -3.95 37.43
C SER A 243 20.38 -4.65 37.46
N ASN A 244 20.82 -5.18 36.31
CA ASN A 244 22.14 -5.82 36.18
C ASN A 244 23.27 -4.80 36.41
N ALA A 245 23.17 -3.61 35.83
CA ALA A 245 24.11 -2.51 36.07
C ALA A 245 24.18 -2.13 37.55
N LYS A 246 23.03 -1.95 38.21
CA LYS A 246 22.95 -1.67 39.66
C LYS A 246 23.57 -2.78 40.51
N LYS A 247 23.34 -4.06 40.17
CA LYS A 247 23.94 -5.21 40.89
C LYS A 247 25.46 -5.24 40.76
N ARG A 248 26.00 -5.00 39.56
CA ARG A 248 27.46 -4.92 39.33
C ARG A 248 28.06 -3.75 40.11
N MET A 249 27.40 -2.60 40.11
CA MET A 249 27.84 -1.42 40.85
C MET A 249 27.89 -1.67 42.36
N ARG A 250 26.88 -2.33 42.94
CA ARG A 250 26.92 -2.74 44.37
C ARG A 250 28.09 -3.68 44.69
N LYS A 251 28.41 -4.63 43.80
CA LYS A 251 29.57 -5.52 43.99
C LYS A 251 30.89 -4.75 44.00
N LEU A 252 31.03 -3.77 43.09
CA LEU A 252 32.21 -2.89 43.07
C LEU A 252 32.30 -2.05 44.34
N TYR A 253 31.21 -1.42 44.79
CA TYR A 253 31.19 -0.67 46.05
C TYR A 253 31.52 -1.54 47.27
N SER A 254 31.06 -2.79 47.31
CA SER A 254 31.43 -3.72 48.38
C SER A 254 32.93 -4.03 48.36
N ALA A 255 33.47 -4.40 47.19
CA ALA A 255 34.90 -4.70 47.05
C ALA A 255 35.78 -3.50 47.40
N VAL A 256 35.33 -2.29 47.06
CA VAL A 256 36.00 -1.03 47.45
C VAL A 256 35.99 -0.86 48.96
N LYS A 257 34.85 -1.04 49.62
CA LYS A 257 34.73 -0.92 51.07
C LYS A 257 35.52 -2.00 51.83
N ASP A 258 35.74 -3.15 51.20
CA ASP A 258 36.61 -4.20 51.72
C ASP A 258 38.08 -3.75 51.64
N ILE A 259 38.51 -3.18 50.52
CA ILE A 259 39.86 -2.60 50.36
C ILE A 259 40.09 -1.42 51.32
N GLU A 260 39.11 -0.54 51.52
CA GLU A 260 39.19 0.57 52.49
C GLU A 260 39.39 0.05 53.92
N ARG A 261 38.71 -1.04 54.29
CA ARG A 261 38.89 -1.69 55.60
C ARG A 261 40.25 -2.35 55.76
N GLU A 262 40.75 -3.02 54.71
CA GLU A 262 42.11 -3.58 54.71
C GLU A 262 43.20 -2.50 54.85
N VAL A 263 42.93 -1.27 54.40
CA VAL A 263 43.83 -0.11 54.56
C VAL A 263 43.72 0.52 55.96
N GLU A 264 42.55 0.48 56.61
CA GLU A 264 42.37 0.95 57.99
C GLU A 264 42.87 -0.04 59.06
N GLU A 265 42.96 -1.34 58.76
CA GLU A 265 43.34 -2.41 59.70
C GLU A 265 44.86 -2.68 59.82
N ASP A 266 45.75 -1.80 59.33
CA ASP A 266 47.20 -1.89 59.58
C ASP A 266 47.70 -0.98 60.72
N PRO A 267 47.51 -1.35 62.00
CA PRO A 267 48.35 -0.90 63.09
C PRO A 267 49.21 -2.04 63.64
N GLU A 268 50.53 -1.87 63.43
CA GLU A 268 51.67 -2.47 64.15
C GLU A 268 52.32 -3.78 63.61
N SER A 269 53.52 -3.58 63.07
CA SER A 269 54.65 -4.53 62.95
C SER A 269 54.98 -5.31 64.25
N PRO A 270 55.73 -6.45 64.16
CA PRO A 270 56.85 -6.59 65.08
C PRO A 270 58.17 -7.17 64.50
N SER A 271 59.26 -6.50 64.92
CA SER A 271 60.64 -6.98 65.13
C SER A 271 61.61 -7.07 63.94
N PHE A 272 62.36 -5.98 63.72
CA PHE A 272 63.75 -6.05 63.28
C PHE A 272 64.63 -5.29 64.28
N LYS A 273 65.46 -6.02 65.03
CA LYS A 273 66.59 -5.45 65.75
C LYS A 273 67.77 -5.31 64.78
N GLU A 274 68.27 -4.08 64.72
CA GLU A 274 69.62 -3.64 64.36
C GLU A 274 70.26 -4.20 63.08
N ASN A 275 70.30 -3.37 62.02
CA ASN A 275 71.60 -2.82 61.60
C ASN A 275 71.51 -1.56 60.71
N LYS A 276 72.20 -0.53 61.21
CA LYS A 276 72.79 0.68 60.62
C LYS A 276 72.37 1.20 59.22
N ASN A 277 72.01 2.49 59.28
CA ASN A 277 72.31 3.61 58.38
C ASN A 277 71.26 4.08 57.34
N PRO A 278 71.20 5.40 57.06
CA PRO A 278 69.93 6.14 56.97
C PRO A 278 69.70 6.84 55.62
N ILE A 279 68.44 7.29 55.39
CA ILE A 279 68.00 8.58 54.79
C ILE A 279 66.82 8.46 53.79
N SER A 280 65.76 9.21 54.14
CA SER A 280 64.67 9.84 53.34
C SER A 280 63.69 9.00 52.51
N SER A 281 62.40 9.02 52.87
CA SER A 281 61.39 9.96 52.34
C SER A 281 59.96 9.48 52.67
N VAL A 282 59.29 10.21 53.57
CA VAL A 282 57.87 10.03 53.90
C VAL A 282 57.06 10.99 53.02
N THR A 283 56.69 10.55 51.81
CA THR A 283 55.78 11.31 50.92
C THR A 283 54.85 10.45 50.05
N GLY A 284 54.91 9.12 50.11
CA GLY A 284 54.17 8.24 49.18
C GLY A 284 52.67 8.05 49.46
N ASP A 285 52.25 7.97 50.73
CA ASP A 285 50.93 7.42 51.06
C ASP A 285 49.73 8.38 50.82
N LYS A 286 49.99 9.70 50.69
CA LYS A 286 48.94 10.68 50.40
C LYS A 286 48.62 10.82 48.91
N GLU A 287 49.58 10.56 48.02
CA GLU A 287 49.33 10.58 46.57
C GLU A 287 48.59 9.32 46.12
N GLU A 288 48.88 8.16 46.72
CA GLU A 288 48.24 6.87 46.39
C GLU A 288 46.78 6.77 46.84
N ASN A 289 46.40 7.42 47.95
CA ASN A 289 45.00 7.50 48.38
C ASN A 289 44.17 8.49 47.54
N LYS A 290 44.81 9.53 47.00
CA LYS A 290 44.15 10.54 46.15
C LYS A 290 43.84 9.99 44.75
N THR A 291 44.74 9.19 44.18
CA THR A 291 44.52 8.48 42.91
C THR A 291 43.42 7.42 43.01
N LYS A 292 43.31 6.71 44.14
CA LYS A 292 42.20 5.76 44.37
C LYS A 292 40.83 6.44 44.47
N GLU A 293 40.73 7.60 45.13
CA GLU A 293 39.49 8.40 45.15
C GLU A 293 39.10 8.92 43.75
N GLU A 294 40.08 9.33 42.94
CA GLU A 294 39.87 9.74 41.55
C GLU A 294 39.42 8.58 40.64
N ASP A 295 39.99 7.38 40.81
CA ASP A 295 39.56 6.17 40.11
C ASP A 295 38.12 5.76 40.50
N LEU A 296 37.75 5.92 41.76
CA LEU A 296 36.40 5.69 42.28
C LEU A 296 35.36 6.64 41.69
N ALA A 297 35.68 7.94 41.67
CA ALA A 297 34.86 8.94 41.02
C ALA A 297 34.68 8.63 39.52
N THR A 298 35.73 8.13 38.86
CA THR A 298 35.71 7.74 37.46
C THR A 298 34.83 6.51 37.21
N ILE A 299 34.85 5.51 38.08
CA ILE A 299 33.97 4.33 37.99
C ILE A 299 32.49 4.71 38.19
N ALA A 300 32.20 5.58 39.17
CA ALA A 300 30.85 6.08 39.41
C ALA A 300 30.34 6.90 38.21
N ALA A 301 31.17 7.79 37.65
CA ALA A 301 30.84 8.56 36.45
C ALA A 301 30.58 7.64 35.24
N ASN A 302 31.39 6.60 35.04
CA ASN A 302 31.18 5.62 33.97
C ASN A 302 29.84 4.87 34.15
N ALA A 303 29.45 4.52 35.37
CA ALA A 303 28.18 3.84 35.62
C ALA A 303 26.94 4.71 35.31
N VAL A 304 26.99 6.00 35.64
CA VAL A 304 25.95 6.99 35.26
C VAL A 304 25.88 7.09 33.73
N MET A 305 27.02 7.23 33.06
CA MET A 305 27.12 7.25 31.60
C MET A 305 26.56 5.97 30.94
N TYR A 306 26.75 4.80 31.55
CA TYR A 306 26.16 3.55 31.06
C TYR A 306 24.63 3.51 31.24
N SER A 307 24.11 4.02 32.35
CA SER A 307 22.66 4.13 32.58
C SER A 307 22.00 5.06 31.55
N GLU A 308 22.58 6.24 31.33
CA GLU A 308 22.10 7.19 30.32
C GLU A 308 22.12 6.59 28.91
N LYS A 309 23.14 5.78 28.56
CA LYS A 309 23.18 5.06 27.28
C LYS A 309 22.07 4.02 27.15
N ILE A 310 21.71 3.31 28.22
CA ILE A 310 20.60 2.35 28.21
C ILE A 310 19.27 3.10 27.98
N ASP A 311 19.06 4.21 28.68
CA ASP A 311 17.85 5.02 28.55
C ASP A 311 17.72 5.60 27.13
N LYS A 312 18.82 6.10 26.56
CA LYS A 312 18.87 6.59 25.18
C LYS A 312 18.56 5.48 24.18
N CYS A 313 19.17 4.30 24.30
CA CYS A 313 18.91 3.16 23.43
C CYS A 313 17.44 2.68 23.51
N HIS A 314 16.87 2.68 24.72
CA HIS A 314 15.45 2.37 24.92
C HIS A 314 14.54 3.38 24.24
N GLN A 315 14.81 4.68 24.41
CA GLN A 315 14.04 5.74 23.76
C GLN A 315 14.09 5.61 22.23
N GLU A 316 15.29 5.43 21.65
CA GLU A 316 15.47 5.24 20.20
C GLU A 316 14.70 4.01 19.70
N SER A 317 14.73 2.90 20.44
CA SER A 317 14.00 1.68 20.10
C SER A 317 12.48 1.88 20.16
N CYS A 318 11.98 2.61 21.17
CA CYS A 318 10.56 2.94 21.31
C CYS A 318 10.06 3.82 20.17
N GLU A 319 10.81 4.87 19.83
CA GLU A 319 10.52 5.76 18.71
C GLU A 319 10.49 4.98 17.38
N GLN A 320 11.44 4.05 17.18
CA GLN A 320 11.47 3.18 16.00
C GLN A 320 10.20 2.31 15.90
N VAL A 321 9.78 1.68 16.99
CA VAL A 321 8.56 0.85 17.02
C VAL A 321 7.32 1.69 16.72
N ASN A 322 7.24 2.90 17.29
CA ASN A 322 6.16 3.85 17.01
C ASN A 322 6.10 4.21 15.51
N ASN A 323 7.22 4.66 14.96
CA ASN A 323 7.32 5.14 13.57
C ASN A 323 6.98 4.04 12.56
N VAL A 324 7.55 2.84 12.72
CA VAL A 324 7.27 1.71 11.82
C VAL A 324 5.80 1.27 11.91
N SER A 325 5.24 1.24 13.12
CA SER A 325 3.83 0.89 13.30
C SER A 325 2.91 1.93 12.68
N GLU A 326 3.16 3.23 12.90
CA GLU A 326 2.33 4.32 12.38
C GLU A 326 2.39 4.37 10.84
N SER A 327 3.59 4.29 10.26
CA SER A 327 3.76 4.20 8.81
C SER A 327 3.05 2.98 8.20
N THR A 328 3.07 1.83 8.88
CA THR A 328 2.38 0.63 8.39
C THR A 328 0.86 0.78 8.50
N VAL A 329 0.35 1.40 9.56
CA VAL A 329 -1.09 1.70 9.71
C VAL A 329 -1.55 2.68 8.63
N GLN A 330 -0.81 3.77 8.39
CA GLN A 330 -1.12 4.72 7.33
C GLN A 330 -1.21 4.05 5.95
N ARG A 331 -0.26 3.15 5.63
CA ARG A 331 -0.32 2.38 4.37
C ARG A 331 -1.55 1.48 4.27
N LEU A 332 -1.93 0.80 5.35
CA LEU A 332 -3.13 -0.03 5.37
C LEU A 332 -4.41 0.79 5.19
N LEU A 333 -4.48 1.98 5.80
CA LEU A 333 -5.62 2.89 5.63
C LEU A 333 -5.67 3.42 4.20
N LEU A 334 -4.53 3.79 3.61
CA LEU A 334 -4.46 4.25 2.23
C LEU A 334 -4.95 3.18 1.23
N GLU A 335 -4.62 1.89 1.42
CA GLU A 335 -5.17 0.82 0.57
C GLU A 335 -6.70 0.70 0.69
N LEU A 336 -7.23 0.88 1.89
CA LEU A 336 -8.66 0.81 2.17
C LEU A 336 -9.41 2.01 1.56
N GLU A 337 -8.91 3.22 1.78
CA GLU A 337 -9.53 4.50 1.38
C GLU A 337 -9.49 4.70 -0.12
N THR A 338 -8.37 4.34 -0.76
CA THR A 338 -8.26 4.39 -2.23
C THR A 338 -8.97 3.21 -2.91
N GLY A 339 -9.54 2.31 -2.11
CA GLY A 339 -10.33 1.16 -2.55
C GLY A 339 -9.57 0.12 -3.38
N GLY A 340 -8.24 0.21 -3.43
CA GLY A 340 -7.38 -0.64 -4.25
C GLY A 340 -6.71 0.08 -5.43
N ASN A 341 -6.85 1.39 -5.56
CA ASN A 341 -6.00 2.17 -6.48
C ASN A 341 -4.52 2.13 -6.03
N VAL A 342 -4.28 2.23 -4.73
CA VAL A 342 -2.94 2.07 -4.13
C VAL A 342 -2.87 0.72 -3.43
N ARG A 343 -1.80 -0.04 -3.68
CA ARG A 343 -1.50 -1.31 -3.00
C ARG A 343 -0.01 -1.40 -2.68
N PHE A 344 0.29 -1.92 -1.49
CA PHE A 344 1.64 -2.17 -1.02
C PHE A 344 1.94 -3.66 -1.03
N GLU A 345 3.05 -4.04 -1.67
CA GLU A 345 3.53 -5.42 -1.74
C GLU A 345 4.89 -5.51 -1.06
N ASP A 346 4.95 -6.20 0.08
CA ASP A 346 6.20 -6.44 0.79
C ASP A 346 7.03 -7.50 0.08
N GLY A 347 8.26 -7.15 -0.28
CA GLY A 347 9.12 -8.03 -1.06
C GLY A 347 9.81 -9.10 -0.23
N LYS A 348 9.93 -10.27 -0.83
CA LYS A 348 10.69 -11.41 -0.31
C LYS A 348 12.04 -11.48 -1.02
N PRO A 349 13.10 -12.01 -0.37
CA PRO A 349 14.40 -12.20 -1.02
C PRO A 349 14.38 -13.11 -2.27
N THR A 350 13.31 -13.90 -2.43
CA THR A 350 13.05 -14.74 -3.61
C THR A 350 12.55 -13.95 -4.82
N ASP A 351 12.04 -12.73 -4.61
CA ASP A 351 11.43 -11.94 -5.67
C ASP A 351 12.49 -11.26 -6.54
N PRO A 352 12.46 -11.41 -7.88
CA PRO A 352 13.47 -10.79 -8.75
C PRO A 352 13.55 -9.27 -8.60
N TRP A 353 12.40 -8.61 -8.46
CA TRP A 353 12.32 -7.15 -8.31
C TRP A 353 12.90 -6.67 -6.96
N TYR A 354 12.79 -7.47 -5.90
CA TYR A 354 13.38 -7.15 -4.60
C TYR A 354 14.90 -7.07 -4.72
N LYS A 355 15.51 -8.09 -5.33
CA LYS A 355 16.96 -8.14 -5.53
C LYS A 355 17.45 -7.00 -6.43
N SER A 356 16.75 -6.72 -7.54
CA SER A 356 17.10 -5.61 -8.42
C SER A 356 17.03 -4.25 -7.71
N CYS A 357 16.01 -4.00 -6.88
CA CYS A 357 15.91 -2.76 -6.12
C CYS A 357 17.00 -2.67 -5.04
N GLN A 358 17.28 -3.77 -4.34
CA GLN A 358 18.37 -3.84 -3.36
C GLN A 358 19.72 -3.50 -3.98
N GLU A 359 20.06 -4.12 -5.11
CA GLU A 359 21.30 -3.86 -5.85
C GLU A 359 21.37 -2.41 -6.35
N LEU A 360 20.25 -1.87 -6.84
CA LEU A 360 20.15 -0.48 -7.28
C LEU A 360 20.48 0.49 -6.14
N VAL A 361 19.86 0.36 -4.97
CA VAL A 361 20.10 1.22 -3.81
C VAL A 361 21.56 1.10 -3.33
N LEU A 362 22.06 -0.11 -3.18
CA LEU A 362 23.44 -0.36 -2.72
C LEU A 362 24.48 0.18 -3.72
N SER A 363 24.20 0.10 -5.02
CA SER A 363 25.11 0.61 -6.07
C SER A 363 25.23 2.13 -6.10
N ARG A 364 24.26 2.85 -5.53
CA ARG A 364 24.20 4.33 -5.54
C ARG A 364 24.66 4.93 -4.20
N PHE A 365 24.74 4.13 -3.14
CA PHE A 365 25.28 4.54 -1.86
C PHE A 365 26.81 4.74 -1.93
N CYS A 366 27.29 5.94 -1.64
CA CYS A 366 28.71 6.24 -1.56
C CYS A 366 29.15 6.41 -0.11
N VAL A 367 30.03 5.53 0.37
CA VAL A 367 30.60 5.62 1.72
C VAL A 367 31.37 6.93 1.93
N GLY A 368 32.02 7.44 0.88
CA GLY A 368 32.83 8.67 0.93
C GLY A 368 32.03 9.90 1.40
N ASP A 369 30.77 10.01 0.96
CA ASP A 369 29.87 11.12 1.31
C ASP A 369 29.56 11.16 2.83
N TYR A 370 29.64 10.01 3.52
CA TYR A 370 29.25 9.85 4.92
C TYR A 370 30.42 9.54 5.87
N MET A 371 31.66 9.58 5.38
CA MET A 371 32.87 9.33 6.18
C MET A 371 32.96 10.26 7.41
N GLY A 372 32.57 11.53 7.27
CA GLY A 372 32.53 12.51 8.37
C GLY A 372 31.54 12.15 9.49
N CYS A 373 30.59 11.27 9.21
CA CYS A 373 29.57 10.79 10.15
C CYS A 373 29.88 9.40 10.73
N GLY A 374 31.04 8.81 10.40
CA GLY A 374 31.41 7.47 10.87
C GLY A 374 30.64 6.32 10.22
N ILE A 375 29.88 6.58 9.15
CA ILE A 375 29.08 5.61 8.41
C ILE A 375 29.96 4.88 7.38
N SER A 376 29.75 3.58 7.25
CA SER A 376 30.54 2.65 6.44
C SER A 376 29.72 1.82 5.46
N GLY A 377 28.40 1.89 5.54
CA GLY A 377 27.49 1.14 4.68
C GLY A 377 26.04 1.41 5.06
N ILE A 378 25.13 0.77 4.34
CA ILE A 378 23.71 0.68 4.66
C ILE A 378 23.29 -0.79 4.60
N LYS A 379 22.32 -1.16 5.43
CA LYS A 379 21.67 -2.48 5.40
C LYS A 379 20.19 -2.28 5.20
N ILE A 380 19.65 -2.90 4.16
CA ILE A 380 18.24 -2.83 3.81
C ILE A 380 17.47 -3.87 4.62
N HIS A 381 16.41 -3.43 5.30
CA HIS A 381 15.53 -4.29 6.10
C HIS A 381 14.29 -4.71 5.33
N ARG A 382 13.71 -3.79 4.56
CA ARG A 382 12.45 -4.01 3.86
C ARG A 382 12.43 -3.20 2.57
N ILE A 383 11.89 -3.82 1.52
CA ILE A 383 11.55 -3.15 0.26
C ILE A 383 10.07 -3.43 0.01
N THR A 384 9.29 -2.37 -0.04
CA THR A 384 7.86 -2.42 -0.36
C THR A 384 7.68 -1.92 -1.78
N ARG A 385 7.10 -2.71 -2.67
CA ARG A 385 6.69 -2.26 -4.00
C ARG A 385 5.34 -1.55 -3.90
N VAL A 386 5.24 -0.43 -4.60
CA VAL A 386 4.07 0.46 -4.60
C VAL A 386 3.37 0.30 -5.93
N HIS A 387 2.11 -0.13 -5.90
CA HIS A 387 1.25 -0.17 -7.06
C HIS A 387 0.25 0.97 -6.96
N ASN A 388 0.41 2.01 -7.79
CA ASN A 388 -0.55 3.10 -7.91
C ASN A 388 -1.04 3.19 -9.35
N ARG A 389 -2.29 2.75 -9.58
CA ARG A 389 -2.83 2.60 -10.94
C ARG A 389 -3.03 3.94 -11.64
N ILE A 390 -3.51 4.94 -10.91
CA ILE A 390 -3.73 6.29 -11.44
C ILE A 390 -2.41 6.97 -11.79
N LEU A 391 -1.40 6.94 -10.90
CA LEU A 391 -0.11 7.57 -11.20
C LEU A 391 0.59 6.89 -12.38
N ARG A 392 0.52 5.55 -12.45
CA ARG A 392 1.01 4.79 -13.61
C ARG A 392 0.32 5.23 -14.89
N MET A 393 -1.01 5.35 -14.88
CA MET A 393 -1.79 5.80 -16.04
C MET A 393 -1.45 7.23 -16.45
N ARG A 394 -1.33 8.17 -15.50
CA ARG A 394 -0.91 9.55 -15.78
C ARG A 394 0.48 9.59 -16.41
N PHE A 395 1.41 8.80 -15.87
CA PHE A 395 2.75 8.65 -16.43
C PHE A 395 2.69 8.10 -17.85
N ASP A 396 1.94 7.01 -18.08
CA ASP A 396 1.90 6.33 -19.37
C ASP A 396 1.23 7.18 -20.45
N ASN A 397 0.09 7.83 -20.14
CA ASN A 397 -0.58 8.75 -21.06
C ASN A 397 0.35 9.92 -21.45
N LYS A 398 1.07 10.47 -20.46
CA LYS A 398 1.99 11.58 -20.72
C LYS A 398 3.24 11.11 -21.48
N LEU A 399 3.68 9.88 -21.24
CA LEU A 399 4.77 9.26 -21.99
C LEU A 399 4.36 9.08 -23.45
N ASP A 400 3.16 8.57 -23.74
CA ASP A 400 2.63 8.39 -25.09
C ASP A 400 2.58 9.74 -25.84
N GLU A 401 2.06 10.80 -25.19
CA GLU A 401 2.06 12.17 -25.73
C GLU A 401 3.47 12.70 -26.04
N ILE A 402 4.48 12.29 -25.26
CA ILE A 402 5.88 12.67 -25.50
C ILE A 402 6.50 11.81 -26.62
N MET A 403 6.12 10.54 -26.75
CA MET A 403 6.63 9.64 -27.79
C MET A 403 6.16 10.04 -29.20
N GLU A 404 5.04 10.77 -29.31
CA GLU A 404 4.57 11.34 -30.58
C GLU A 404 5.46 12.49 -31.09
N ARG A 405 6.35 13.04 -30.26
CA ARG A 405 7.24 14.14 -30.67
C ARG A 405 8.38 13.65 -31.57
N GLU A 406 8.65 14.40 -32.63
CA GLU A 406 9.70 14.08 -33.61
C GLU A 406 11.10 14.02 -32.98
N ASP A 407 11.42 14.92 -32.04
CA ASP A 407 12.72 15.01 -31.36
C ASP A 407 13.05 13.75 -30.55
N ILE A 408 12.07 13.15 -29.88
CA ILE A 408 12.24 11.92 -29.12
C ILE A 408 12.46 10.70 -30.04
N ASN A 409 11.76 10.67 -31.17
CA ASN A 409 11.97 9.62 -32.19
C ASN A 409 13.40 9.68 -32.76
N GLU A 410 13.96 10.88 -32.95
CA GLU A 410 15.36 11.06 -33.34
C GLU A 410 16.34 10.64 -32.22
N LEU A 411 16.07 11.02 -30.96
CA LEU A 411 16.88 10.67 -29.79
C LEU A 411 16.99 9.15 -29.59
N THR A 412 15.88 8.43 -29.78
CA THR A 412 15.84 6.97 -29.63
C THR A 412 16.42 6.24 -30.83
N LYS A 413 16.50 6.86 -32.02
CA LYS A 413 16.95 6.26 -33.29
C LYS A 413 16.27 4.90 -33.55
N GLY A 414 14.98 4.79 -33.25
CA GLY A 414 14.20 3.55 -33.38
C GLY A 414 14.52 2.46 -32.35
N ARG A 415 15.25 2.78 -31.28
CA ARG A 415 15.51 1.86 -30.15
C ARG A 415 14.49 2.08 -29.02
N SER A 416 14.44 1.14 -28.08
CA SER A 416 13.51 1.23 -26.95
C SER A 416 13.71 2.50 -26.11
N TYR A 417 12.63 3.24 -25.85
CA TYR A 417 12.58 4.41 -24.96
C TYR A 417 13.02 4.08 -23.52
N LYS A 418 13.10 2.80 -23.14
CA LYS A 418 13.57 2.35 -21.81
C LYS A 418 14.95 2.88 -21.45
N ARG A 419 15.76 3.31 -22.42
CA ARG A 419 17.08 3.94 -22.21
C ARG A 419 16.99 5.40 -21.72
N LEU A 420 15.83 6.02 -21.88
CA LEU A 420 15.50 7.36 -21.39
C LEU A 420 14.81 7.28 -20.01
N LEU A 421 14.79 6.10 -19.40
CA LEU A 421 14.29 5.91 -18.05
C LEU A 421 15.46 5.79 -17.07
N GLU A 422 15.32 6.44 -15.94
CA GLU A 422 16.24 6.38 -14.81
C GLU A 422 15.47 6.12 -13.51
N TYR A 423 16.21 5.84 -12.43
CA TYR A 423 15.65 5.81 -11.08
C TYR A 423 16.23 6.92 -10.24
N LEU A 424 15.34 7.71 -9.63
CA LEU A 424 15.69 8.76 -8.67
C LEU A 424 15.33 8.33 -7.26
N PHE A 425 16.07 8.89 -6.31
CA PHE A 425 16.00 8.58 -4.89
C PHE A 425 15.50 9.81 -4.16
N PHE A 426 14.33 9.70 -3.54
CA PHE A 426 13.73 10.76 -2.76
C PHE A 426 13.82 10.43 -1.27
N MET A 427 14.52 11.29 -0.54
CA MET A 427 14.50 11.36 0.91
C MET A 427 13.74 12.63 1.27
N TRP A 428 12.77 12.52 2.19
CA TRP A 428 12.01 13.67 2.66
C TRP A 428 12.64 14.22 3.94
N ASP A 429 12.39 15.50 4.18
CA ASP A 429 12.78 16.18 5.41
C ASP A 429 11.48 16.50 6.19
N PRO A 430 11.29 15.94 7.39
CA PRO A 430 10.14 16.23 8.24
C PRO A 430 9.98 17.71 8.61
N SER A 431 11.05 18.51 8.51
CA SER A 431 11.00 19.95 8.75
C SER A 431 10.43 20.76 7.56
N LEU A 432 10.16 20.10 6.44
CA LEU A 432 9.65 20.69 5.21
C LEU A 432 8.29 20.07 4.83
N LEU A 433 7.50 20.81 4.03
CA LEU A 433 6.21 20.37 3.47
C LEU A 433 5.21 19.97 4.57
N ASP A 434 4.26 19.07 4.26
CA ASP A 434 3.29 18.50 5.22
C ASP A 434 3.98 17.62 6.30
N GLY A 435 5.27 17.83 6.58
CA GLY A 435 6.07 17.15 7.58
C GLY A 435 6.11 15.64 7.36
N ASN A 436 5.64 14.90 8.36
CA ASN A 436 5.66 13.44 8.34
C ASN A 436 4.60 12.81 7.41
N SER A 437 3.63 13.57 6.88
CA SER A 437 2.63 13.03 5.94
C SER A 437 3.04 13.11 4.47
N GLU A 438 4.07 13.89 4.12
CA GLU A 438 4.52 14.04 2.73
C GLU A 438 4.87 12.69 2.05
N PRO A 439 5.54 11.72 2.70
CA PRO A 439 5.82 10.42 2.07
C PRO A 439 4.56 9.68 1.64
N ILE A 440 3.56 9.59 2.52
CA ILE A 440 2.29 8.92 2.22
C ILE A 440 1.55 9.65 1.10
N ARG A 441 1.51 10.99 1.15
CA ARG A 441 0.88 11.82 0.13
C ARG A 441 1.57 11.69 -1.24
N VAL A 442 2.90 11.58 -1.30
CA VAL A 442 3.63 11.28 -2.54
C VAL A 442 3.27 9.90 -3.09
N LEU A 443 3.07 8.90 -2.24
CA LEU A 443 2.68 7.55 -2.66
C LEU A 443 1.24 7.50 -3.20
N GLU A 444 0.36 8.38 -2.72
CA GLU A 444 -1.03 8.52 -3.16
C GLU A 444 -1.18 9.39 -4.42
N GLU A 445 -0.65 10.61 -4.38
CA GLU A 445 -0.91 11.66 -5.38
C GLU A 445 0.26 11.93 -6.33
N GLY A 446 1.44 11.39 -6.03
CA GLY A 446 2.69 11.69 -6.75
C GLY A 446 3.37 12.98 -6.27
N PHE A 447 4.48 13.32 -6.92
CA PHE A 447 5.27 14.51 -6.57
C PHE A 447 4.54 15.81 -6.93
N ARG A 448 4.78 16.89 -6.16
CA ARG A 448 4.19 18.21 -6.44
C ARG A 448 4.90 18.88 -7.65
N PRO A 449 4.27 19.88 -8.28
CA PRO A 449 4.97 20.73 -9.24
C PRO A 449 6.17 21.44 -8.61
N ALA A 450 7.23 21.65 -9.39
CA ALA A 450 8.49 22.27 -8.93
C ALA A 450 8.29 23.62 -8.21
N LEU A 451 7.31 24.42 -8.64
CA LEU A 451 6.98 25.72 -8.06
C LEU A 451 6.63 25.63 -6.55
N VAL A 452 5.99 24.54 -6.12
CA VAL A 452 5.63 24.34 -4.72
C VAL A 452 6.88 24.15 -3.87
N TYR A 453 7.81 23.32 -4.34
CA TYR A 453 9.09 23.09 -3.65
C TYR A 453 9.97 24.36 -3.62
N GLU A 454 9.99 25.17 -4.69
CA GLU A 454 10.72 26.45 -4.72
C GLU A 454 10.18 27.45 -3.69
N THR A 455 8.86 27.54 -3.53
CA THR A 455 8.21 28.47 -2.59
C THR A 455 8.59 28.15 -1.14
N ILE A 456 8.66 26.86 -0.81
CA ILE A 456 9.03 26.37 0.52
C ILE A 456 10.51 26.63 0.79
N MET A 457 11.40 26.33 -0.16
CA MET A 457 12.83 26.57 0.04
C MET A 457 13.19 28.05 0.20
N ASN A 458 12.42 28.97 -0.39
CA ASN A 458 12.65 30.41 -0.27
C ASN A 458 12.12 31.00 1.05
N THR A 459 11.26 30.30 1.78
CA THR A 459 10.66 30.76 3.04
C THR A 459 11.39 30.22 4.27
N THR A 460 12.20 29.17 4.13
CA THR A 460 12.98 28.56 5.21
C THR A 460 14.47 28.89 5.09
N ASN A 461 15.05 29.60 6.07
CA ASN A 461 16.50 29.76 6.17
C ASN A 461 17.16 28.42 6.54
N PHE A 462 17.90 27.82 5.60
CA PHE A 462 18.58 26.55 5.78
C PHE A 462 19.92 26.70 6.52
N GLU A 463 20.02 26.14 7.72
CA GLU A 463 21.24 25.49 8.18
C GLU A 463 21.00 23.98 8.15
N TYR A 464 21.73 23.25 7.28
CA TYR A 464 21.77 21.79 7.32
C TYR A 464 22.43 21.35 8.64
N SER A 465 21.65 21.23 9.69
CA SER A 465 22.11 20.64 10.93
C SER A 465 22.04 19.12 10.78
N PHE A 466 23.17 18.47 10.49
CA PHE A 466 23.39 17.02 10.62
C PHE A 466 23.28 16.55 12.09
N LYS A 467 22.37 17.11 12.90
CA LYS A 467 22.34 16.93 14.35
C LYS A 467 21.63 15.67 14.82
N PHE A 468 20.88 14.98 13.96
CA PHE A 468 20.25 13.71 14.31
C PHE A 468 20.30 12.76 13.12
N ILE A 469 21.40 12.02 12.97
CA ILE A 469 21.36 10.80 12.16
C ILE A 469 20.63 9.77 13.02
N LEU A 470 19.32 9.66 12.82
CA LEU A 470 18.63 8.42 13.14
C LEU A 470 19.35 7.31 12.39
N PHE A 471 19.73 6.24 13.08
CA PHE A 471 20.42 5.10 12.46
C PHE A 471 19.57 4.41 11.39
N LEU A 472 18.27 4.71 11.32
CA LEU A 472 17.35 4.22 10.30
C LEU A 472 16.89 5.34 9.39
N GLY A 473 16.78 5.01 8.11
CA GLY A 473 16.24 5.87 7.07
C GLY A 473 15.18 5.15 6.25
N GLN A 474 14.32 5.93 5.63
CA GLN A 474 13.39 5.46 4.61
C GLN A 474 13.62 6.26 3.33
N LEU A 475 13.48 5.57 2.20
CA LEU A 475 13.81 6.08 0.88
C LEU A 475 12.72 5.69 -0.12
N ILE A 476 12.22 6.68 -0.89
CA ILE A 476 11.32 6.43 -2.01
C ILE A 476 12.15 6.33 -3.29
N VAL A 477 12.09 5.18 -3.95
CA VAL A 477 12.72 4.95 -5.25
C VAL A 477 11.68 5.14 -6.34
N SER A 478 11.92 6.11 -7.21
CA SER A 478 10.98 6.52 -8.24
C SER A 478 11.55 6.27 -9.63
N LYS A 479 10.73 5.70 -10.51
CA LYS A 479 11.03 5.57 -11.94
C LYS A 479 10.75 6.87 -12.65
N VAL A 480 11.69 7.32 -13.46
CA VAL A 480 11.66 8.67 -14.04
C VAL A 480 11.94 8.60 -15.53
N PHE A 481 11.17 9.35 -16.32
CA PHE A 481 11.51 9.63 -17.71
C PHE A 481 12.37 10.90 -17.78
N VAL A 482 13.62 10.76 -18.23
CA VAL A 482 14.56 11.88 -18.33
C VAL A 482 14.56 12.55 -19.71
N GLY A 483 14.04 11.88 -20.74
CA GLY A 483 13.86 12.44 -22.08
C GLY A 483 15.10 13.11 -22.64
N ASN A 484 14.91 14.26 -23.29
CA ASN A 484 16.00 15.11 -23.76
C ASN A 484 16.68 15.80 -22.57
N ALA A 485 17.81 15.25 -22.13
CA ALA A 485 18.52 15.71 -20.94
C ALA A 485 19.63 16.72 -21.26
N ALA A 486 19.69 17.82 -20.51
CA ALA A 486 20.74 18.84 -20.63
C ALA A 486 21.64 18.93 -19.37
N PRO A 487 22.96 19.18 -19.49
CA PRO A 487 23.80 19.45 -18.32
C PRO A 487 23.53 20.86 -17.76
N VAL A 488 23.64 21.03 -16.44
CA VAL A 488 23.51 22.35 -15.78
C VAL A 488 24.56 23.34 -16.32
N LYS A 489 24.09 24.53 -16.75
CA LYS A 489 24.90 25.69 -17.15
C LYS A 489 25.42 26.45 -15.92
N SER A 490 26.55 27.16 -16.07
CA SER A 490 27.34 27.82 -15.01
C SER A 490 26.55 28.69 -14.01
N ASP A 491 25.40 29.24 -14.40
CA ASP A 491 24.65 30.24 -13.61
C ASP A 491 23.66 29.63 -12.59
N ASN A 492 23.67 28.31 -12.40
CA ASN A 492 22.90 27.55 -11.40
C ASN A 492 21.35 27.74 -11.38
N LYS A 493 20.77 28.56 -12.26
CA LYS A 493 19.31 28.71 -12.38
C LYS A 493 18.73 27.60 -13.25
N ILE A 494 17.96 26.71 -12.65
CA ILE A 494 17.30 25.58 -13.34
C ILE A 494 15.83 25.92 -13.54
N LYS A 495 15.52 26.54 -14.68
CA LYS A 495 14.15 26.90 -15.07
C LYS A 495 13.88 26.44 -16.50
N ARG A 496 12.66 25.98 -16.75
CA ARG A 496 12.23 25.50 -18.09
C ARG A 496 12.45 26.54 -19.19
N ALA A 497 12.30 27.83 -18.87
CA ALA A 497 12.56 28.94 -19.80
C ALA A 497 14.03 29.02 -20.29
N ILE A 498 15.00 28.55 -19.49
CA ILE A 498 16.45 28.58 -19.77
C ILE A 498 16.89 27.34 -20.59
N TYR A 499 16.23 26.21 -20.36
CA TYR A 499 16.50 24.92 -21.01
C TYR A 499 15.35 24.55 -21.96
N ARG A 500 15.15 25.38 -22.99
CA ARG A 500 14.11 25.15 -24.00
C ARG A 500 14.37 23.82 -24.71
N GLY A 501 13.34 22.99 -24.81
CA GLY A 501 13.40 21.67 -25.44
C GLY A 501 14.01 20.54 -24.59
N ALA A 502 14.48 20.83 -23.38
CA ALA A 502 14.94 19.79 -22.46
C ALA A 502 13.79 19.32 -21.55
N ASP A 503 13.67 17.99 -21.37
CA ASP A 503 12.71 17.39 -20.43
C ASP A 503 13.29 17.31 -19.02
N SER A 504 14.62 17.18 -18.93
CA SER A 504 15.35 17.16 -17.66
C SER A 504 16.70 17.85 -17.75
N VAL A 505 17.22 18.22 -16.58
CA VAL A 505 18.56 18.79 -16.41
C VAL A 505 19.32 17.96 -15.39
N PHE A 506 20.59 17.67 -15.63
CA PHE A 506 21.41 16.93 -14.68
C PHE A 506 22.66 17.71 -14.27
N ARG A 507 23.02 17.57 -12.99
CA ARG A 507 24.28 18.04 -12.42
C ARG A 507 25.07 16.83 -11.95
N THR A 508 26.22 16.59 -12.57
CA THR A 508 27.17 15.58 -12.09
C THR A 508 27.78 16.05 -10.76
N ARG A 509 27.69 15.24 -9.71
CA ARG A 509 28.44 15.51 -8.47
C ARG A 509 29.90 15.12 -8.69
N LYS A 510 30.81 16.07 -8.45
CA LYS A 510 32.25 15.77 -8.37
C LYS A 510 32.57 15.39 -6.94
N HIS A 511 33.03 14.16 -6.71
CA HIS A 511 33.38 13.70 -5.38
C HIS A 511 34.85 14.04 -5.08
N GLU A 512 35.11 15.00 -4.19
CA GLU A 512 36.48 15.42 -3.84
C GLU A 512 37.27 14.34 -3.07
N ASN A 513 36.55 13.41 -2.42
CA ASN A 513 37.09 12.39 -1.53
C ASN A 513 36.84 10.92 -1.97
N CYS A 514 36.73 10.56 -3.28
CA CYS A 514 36.68 9.11 -3.62
C CYS A 514 38.02 8.53 -3.12
N PRO A 515 38.01 7.40 -2.36
CA PRO A 515 39.23 6.78 -1.84
C PRO A 515 40.24 6.36 -2.92
N LYS A 516 39.91 6.51 -4.21
CA LYS A 516 40.84 6.41 -5.34
C LYS A 516 41.10 7.80 -5.95
N ARG A 517 42.08 8.54 -5.41
CA ARG A 517 42.80 9.55 -6.19
C ARG A 517 43.82 8.82 -7.06
N CYS A 518 43.58 8.67 -8.36
CA CYS A 518 44.65 8.42 -9.32
C CYS A 518 45.04 9.75 -9.96
N GLY A 519 46.25 10.20 -9.65
CA GLY A 519 46.86 11.39 -10.24
C GLY A 519 47.21 11.17 -11.71
N SER A 520 47.09 12.25 -12.46
CA SER A 520 47.90 12.64 -13.61
C SER A 520 48.39 11.57 -14.61
N THR A 521 47.83 11.70 -15.82
CA THR A 521 48.50 11.56 -17.13
C THR A 521 48.93 10.15 -17.60
N VAL A 522 48.49 9.83 -18.82
CA VAL A 522 49.03 8.84 -19.79
C VAL A 522 48.19 7.56 -20.02
N LYS A 523 47.67 7.53 -21.27
CA LYS A 523 47.32 6.42 -22.19
C LYS A 523 46.44 5.25 -21.73
N ARG A 524 45.30 5.18 -22.43
CA ARG A 524 44.41 4.03 -22.63
C ARG A 524 45.16 2.71 -22.84
N THR A 525 44.97 1.77 -21.91
CA THR A 525 44.81 0.35 -22.19
C THR A 525 43.94 -0.26 -21.10
N LEU A 526 43.01 -1.11 -21.53
CA LEU A 526 42.02 -1.79 -20.70
C LEU A 526 42.67 -2.67 -19.63
N VAL A 527 41.92 -2.88 -18.54
CA VAL A 527 42.18 -3.75 -17.39
C VAL A 527 43.00 -3.10 -16.26
N ASP A 528 42.41 -2.10 -15.58
CA ASP A 528 42.35 -2.08 -14.12
C ASP A 528 41.32 -1.06 -13.58
N SER A 529 40.85 -1.29 -12.37
CA SER A 529 39.61 -0.74 -11.77
C SER A 529 39.53 0.79 -11.54
N ASP A 530 38.84 1.52 -12.42
CA ASP A 530 38.40 2.91 -12.18
C ASP A 530 37.16 2.98 -11.25
N CYS A 531 37.14 3.95 -10.33
CA CYS A 531 36.04 4.27 -9.41
C CYS A 531 34.89 4.89 -10.24
N ASP A 532 33.89 4.10 -10.66
CA ASP A 532 32.76 4.53 -11.52
C ASP A 532 31.77 5.50 -10.81
N CYS A 533 32.14 6.07 -9.67
CA CYS A 533 31.27 6.87 -8.81
C CYS A 533 30.92 8.24 -9.40
N ASN A 534 31.81 8.86 -10.19
CA ASN A 534 31.53 10.15 -10.83
C ASN A 534 30.49 10.06 -11.96
N ALA A 535 30.34 8.89 -12.61
CA ALA A 535 29.33 8.67 -13.65
C ALA A 535 27.94 8.32 -13.07
N ARG A 536 27.89 7.77 -11.86
CA ARG A 536 26.66 7.20 -11.25
C ARG A 536 25.93 8.14 -10.29
N GLN A 537 26.55 9.25 -9.87
CA GLN A 537 25.97 10.23 -8.96
C GLN A 537 25.66 11.55 -9.67
N CYS A 538 24.47 11.61 -10.29
CA CYS A 538 23.93 12.83 -10.87
C CYS A 538 22.70 13.28 -10.05
N ALA A 539 22.64 14.57 -9.75
CA ALA A 539 21.39 15.20 -9.31
C ALA A 539 20.58 15.55 -10.55
N TRP A 540 19.39 14.97 -10.66
CA TRP A 540 18.46 15.19 -11.78
C TRP A 540 17.36 16.16 -11.38
N TYR A 541 17.01 17.03 -12.31
CA TYR A 541 15.93 17.99 -12.21
C TYR A 541 14.97 17.73 -13.36
N VAL A 542 13.78 17.23 -13.03
CA VAL A 542 12.76 16.86 -14.01
C VAL A 542 11.72 17.99 -14.02
N PHE A 543 11.42 18.54 -15.20
CA PHE A 543 10.50 19.69 -15.28
C PHE A 543 9.04 19.30 -15.14
N ASP A 544 8.68 18.08 -15.49
CA ASP A 544 7.31 17.55 -15.38
C ASP A 544 7.24 16.49 -14.28
N HIS A 545 6.55 16.82 -13.19
CA HIS A 545 6.38 15.92 -12.04
C HIS A 545 5.59 14.66 -12.38
N VAL A 546 4.75 14.67 -13.44
CA VAL A 546 4.01 13.48 -13.91
C VAL A 546 4.94 12.40 -14.45
N MET A 547 6.15 12.79 -14.88
CA MET A 547 7.21 11.89 -15.35
C MET A 547 8.03 11.25 -14.22
N VAL A 548 7.56 11.35 -12.97
CA VAL A 548 8.20 10.76 -11.79
C VAL A 548 7.19 9.85 -11.09
N LEU A 549 7.39 8.54 -11.19
CA LEU A 549 6.51 7.53 -10.59
C LEU A 549 7.18 6.86 -9.39
N PRO A 550 6.64 7.00 -8.16
CA PRO A 550 7.06 6.20 -7.01
C PRO A 550 6.80 4.70 -7.26
N GLU A 551 7.83 3.86 -7.16
CA GLU A 551 7.69 2.40 -7.36
C GLU A 551 8.09 1.58 -6.14
N TYR A 552 9.02 2.08 -5.30
CA TYR A 552 9.44 1.36 -4.10
C TYR A 552 9.63 2.28 -2.89
N VAL A 553 9.34 1.74 -1.71
CA VAL A 553 9.72 2.29 -0.41
C VAL A 553 10.74 1.36 0.22
N VAL A 554 11.89 1.89 0.59
CA VAL A 554 13.03 1.13 1.13
C VAL A 554 13.32 1.58 2.54
N ASP A 555 13.18 0.67 3.50
CA ASP A 555 13.56 0.90 4.90
C ASP A 555 14.97 0.31 5.12
N PHE A 556 15.89 1.13 5.64
CA PHE A 556 17.29 0.75 5.80
C PHE A 556 17.90 1.28 7.10
N GLU A 557 19.02 0.70 7.52
CA GLU A 557 19.86 1.19 8.62
C GLU A 557 21.26 1.56 8.13
N TYR A 558 21.85 2.61 8.70
CA TYR A 558 23.24 2.99 8.49
C TYR A 558 24.18 2.11 9.33
N ILE A 559 25.24 1.60 8.72
CA ILE A 559 26.26 0.79 9.39
C ILE A 559 27.40 1.72 9.80
N THR A 560 27.64 1.94 11.10
CA THR A 560 28.75 2.77 11.59
C THR A 560 29.99 1.97 11.98
N LYS A 561 31.19 2.50 11.70
CA LYS A 561 32.47 1.97 12.20
C LYS A 561 32.68 2.38 13.66
N VAL A 562 32.13 1.63 14.59
CA VAL A 562 32.59 1.71 15.99
C VAL A 562 33.92 0.96 16.09
N LYS A 563 34.99 1.62 16.57
CA LYS A 563 36.21 0.92 17.01
C LYS A 563 35.80 -0.08 18.09
N LYS A 564 35.82 -1.38 17.75
CA LYS A 564 35.84 -2.47 18.72
C LYS A 564 37.08 -2.30 19.60
N ASN A 565 36.95 -1.60 20.72
CA ASN A 565 37.81 -1.88 21.85
C ASN A 565 37.35 -3.23 22.41
N ARG A 566 38.25 -4.20 22.28
CA ARG A 566 38.07 -5.60 22.66
C ARG A 566 37.62 -5.69 24.12
N PHE A 567 36.43 -6.22 24.34
CA PHE A 567 36.30 -7.34 25.24
C PHE A 567 35.91 -8.54 24.39
N ASP A 568 36.93 -9.32 24.03
CA ASP A 568 36.71 -10.70 23.61
C ASP A 568 36.15 -11.43 24.82
N SER A 569 34.90 -11.85 24.72
CA SER A 569 34.50 -13.13 25.30
C SER A 569 33.88 -13.91 24.15
N SER A 570 34.72 -14.76 23.58
CA SER A 570 34.33 -15.96 22.89
C SER A 570 33.38 -16.78 23.78
N SER A 571 32.10 -16.52 23.59
CA SER A 571 31.04 -17.51 23.72
C SER A 571 30.00 -17.07 22.70
N SER A 572 29.72 -17.78 21.60
CA SER A 572 29.01 -19.05 21.61
C SER A 572 28.09 -19.25 22.82
N LEU A 573 27.39 -18.21 23.27
CA LEU A 573 26.09 -18.40 23.88
C LEU A 573 25.05 -18.37 22.76
N ASN A 574 24.69 -19.57 22.36
CA ASN A 574 23.33 -19.91 21.96
C ASN A 574 22.32 -18.92 22.54
N ARG A 575 21.46 -18.38 21.67
CA ARG A 575 20.13 -17.92 22.04
C ARG A 575 19.52 -18.99 22.95
N SER A 576 19.57 -18.75 24.25
CA SER A 576 18.83 -19.53 25.25
C SER A 576 17.65 -18.64 25.64
N GLN A 577 16.50 -19.06 25.09
CA GLN A 577 15.18 -19.00 25.71
C GLN A 577 14.89 -17.76 26.56
N THR A 578 14.01 -16.89 26.04
CA THR A 578 13.00 -16.21 26.84
C THR A 578 12.57 -17.15 27.97
N ALA A 579 12.78 -16.74 29.22
CA ALA A 579 12.41 -17.55 30.37
C ALA A 579 10.93 -17.93 30.22
N PHE A 580 10.66 -19.23 30.11
CA PHE A 580 9.31 -19.76 30.06
C PHE A 580 8.56 -19.28 31.30
N ILE A 581 7.53 -18.46 31.11
CA ILE A 581 6.64 -18.11 32.21
C ILE A 581 5.89 -19.38 32.58
N ALA A 582 6.10 -19.90 33.79
CA ALA A 582 5.29 -20.96 34.34
C ALA A 582 3.89 -20.39 34.65
N LEU A 583 2.86 -20.98 34.07
CA LEU A 583 1.47 -20.60 34.32
C LEU A 583 1.12 -20.97 35.77
N THR A 584 0.68 -19.99 36.57
CA THR A 584 0.21 -20.22 37.96
C THR A 584 -1.29 -19.92 38.09
N GLU A 585 -1.96 -20.59 39.03
CA GLU A 585 -3.38 -20.37 39.34
C GLU A 585 -3.69 -18.90 39.67
N GLU A 586 -2.84 -18.26 40.47
CA GLU A 586 -2.99 -16.84 40.82
C GLU A 586 -2.96 -15.93 39.58
N LEU A 587 -2.12 -16.24 38.60
CA LEU A 587 -1.99 -15.48 37.35
C LEU A 587 -3.20 -15.71 36.43
N LEU A 588 -3.76 -16.91 36.44
CA LEU A 588 -4.97 -17.27 35.70
C LEU A 588 -6.22 -16.60 36.26
N LEU A 589 -6.40 -16.60 37.58
CA LEU A 589 -7.50 -15.89 38.26
C LEU A 589 -7.40 -14.38 38.03
N LYS A 590 -6.19 -13.81 38.14
CA LYS A 590 -5.94 -12.39 37.87
C LYS A 590 -6.25 -12.00 36.42
N LYS A 591 -5.88 -12.85 35.45
CA LYS A 591 -6.04 -12.57 34.01
C LYS A 591 -7.48 -12.77 33.52
N SER A 592 -8.22 -13.70 34.14
CA SER A 592 -9.64 -13.96 33.84
C SER A 592 -10.61 -13.07 34.63
N LYS A 593 -10.15 -12.43 35.72
CA LYS A 593 -11.00 -11.73 36.71
C LYS A 593 -12.08 -12.64 37.31
N ALA A 594 -11.82 -13.95 37.38
CA ALA A 594 -12.74 -14.93 37.93
C ALA A 594 -12.43 -15.22 39.40
N GLU A 595 -13.46 -15.54 40.19
CA GLU A 595 -13.34 -15.96 41.58
C GLU A 595 -12.86 -17.42 41.71
N SER A 596 -13.04 -18.22 40.66
CA SER A 596 -12.62 -19.61 40.57
C SER A 596 -12.28 -20.00 39.12
N LEU A 597 -11.31 -20.89 38.94
CA LEU A 597 -10.90 -21.40 37.63
C LEU A 597 -12.01 -22.20 36.92
N GLU A 598 -12.90 -22.85 37.67
CA GLU A 598 -13.97 -23.70 37.12
C GLU A 598 -15.05 -22.91 36.36
N LEU A 599 -15.16 -21.60 36.63
CA LEU A 599 -16.15 -20.69 36.03
C LEU A 599 -15.65 -20.02 34.74
N ILE A 600 -14.38 -20.19 34.39
CA ILE A 600 -13.78 -19.52 33.23
C ILE A 600 -14.25 -20.22 31.94
N THR A 601 -15.03 -19.50 31.13
CA THR A 601 -15.54 -19.98 29.84
C THR A 601 -14.75 -19.43 28.64
N VAL A 602 -14.05 -18.30 28.81
CA VAL A 602 -13.20 -17.68 27.79
C VAL A 602 -11.88 -17.28 28.43
N LEU A 603 -10.76 -17.74 27.84
CA LEU A 603 -9.43 -17.45 28.34
C LEU A 603 -8.50 -17.02 27.20
N ASN A 604 -7.82 -15.90 27.42
CA ASN A 604 -6.83 -15.38 26.48
C ASN A 604 -5.44 -15.29 27.15
N LEU A 605 -4.54 -16.14 26.68
CA LEU A 605 -3.14 -16.27 27.06
C LEU A 605 -2.19 -15.97 25.88
N HIS A 606 -2.58 -15.12 24.94
CA HIS A 606 -1.70 -14.71 23.85
C HIS A 606 -0.41 -14.03 24.36
N GLY A 607 0.72 -14.27 23.69
CA GLY A 607 1.95 -13.47 23.87
C GLY A 607 2.71 -13.67 25.18
N ASN A 608 2.54 -14.79 25.91
CA ASN A 608 3.14 -14.98 27.24
C ASN A 608 4.40 -15.88 27.24
N GLY A 609 4.93 -16.24 26.08
CA GLY A 609 6.11 -17.11 25.99
C GLY A 609 5.93 -18.48 26.64
N LEU A 610 4.68 -18.98 26.67
CA LEU A 610 4.35 -20.25 27.33
C LEU A 610 4.89 -21.42 26.53
N SER A 611 5.56 -22.37 27.19
CA SER A 611 5.89 -23.69 26.61
C SER A 611 4.91 -24.79 27.00
N ARG A 612 4.12 -24.57 28.06
CA ARG A 612 3.10 -25.48 28.57
C ARG A 612 1.89 -24.69 29.07
N LEU A 613 0.72 -25.33 29.04
CA LEU A 613 -0.56 -24.87 29.54
C LEU A 613 -0.87 -25.50 30.92
N GLN A 614 0.12 -25.50 31.82
CA GLN A 614 -0.04 -26.00 33.18
C GLN A 614 -1.24 -25.31 33.87
N HIS A 615 -2.07 -26.10 34.57
CA HIS A 615 -3.27 -25.64 35.31
C HIS A 615 -4.47 -25.22 34.43
N VAL A 616 -4.34 -25.20 33.09
CA VAL A 616 -5.51 -25.00 32.19
C VAL A 616 -6.47 -26.19 32.24
N ALA A 617 -5.96 -27.39 32.51
CA ALA A 617 -6.75 -28.61 32.66
C ALA A 617 -7.84 -28.53 33.77
N CYS A 618 -7.67 -27.65 34.75
CA CYS A 618 -8.65 -27.45 35.83
C CYS A 618 -9.90 -26.66 35.39
N MET A 619 -9.86 -25.99 34.23
CA MET A 619 -10.96 -25.17 33.72
C MET A 619 -11.93 -26.01 32.88
N THR A 620 -12.69 -26.89 33.52
CA THR A 620 -13.58 -27.84 32.84
C THR A 620 -14.66 -27.17 31.98
N SER A 621 -15.04 -25.93 32.29
CA SER A 621 -16.08 -25.17 31.58
C SER A 621 -15.57 -24.33 30.39
N LEU A 622 -14.28 -24.39 30.05
CA LEU A 622 -13.69 -23.51 29.04
C LEU A 622 -14.22 -23.81 27.63
N LYS A 623 -14.75 -22.78 26.96
CA LYS A 623 -15.28 -22.85 25.60
C LYS A 623 -14.39 -22.20 24.55
N LYS A 624 -13.65 -21.16 24.92
CA LYS A 624 -12.78 -20.42 24.01
C LYS A 624 -11.41 -20.18 24.61
N LEU A 625 -10.37 -20.64 23.91
CA LEU A 625 -8.97 -20.47 24.31
C LEU A 625 -8.18 -19.77 23.20
N THR A 626 -7.46 -18.71 23.57
CA THR A 626 -6.52 -18.01 22.69
C THR A 626 -5.13 -18.08 23.30
N VAL A 627 -4.20 -18.76 22.65
CA VAL A 627 -2.81 -19.01 23.09
C VAL A 627 -1.81 -18.65 21.98
N CYS A 628 -2.18 -17.75 21.07
CA CYS A 628 -1.32 -17.34 19.97
C CYS A 628 -0.05 -16.59 20.43
N PHE A 629 1.02 -16.61 19.63
CA PHE A 629 2.31 -15.99 19.97
C PHE A 629 2.93 -16.53 21.27
N ASN A 630 2.98 -17.85 21.43
CA ASN A 630 3.66 -18.53 22.53
C ASN A 630 4.75 -19.47 21.99
N GLU A 631 5.35 -20.28 22.86
CA GLU A 631 6.39 -21.25 22.54
C GLU A 631 5.88 -22.69 22.72
N LEU A 632 4.57 -22.90 22.55
CA LEU A 632 3.92 -24.20 22.73
C LEU A 632 4.36 -25.17 21.65
N THR A 633 4.69 -26.39 22.05
CA THR A 633 5.06 -27.47 21.12
C THR A 633 4.00 -28.56 21.01
N ARG A 634 3.10 -28.64 22.00
CA ARG A 634 2.04 -29.64 22.13
C ARG A 634 0.82 -29.04 22.84
N LEU A 635 -0.32 -29.71 22.71
CA LEU A 635 -1.60 -29.34 23.31
C LEU A 635 -2.21 -30.48 24.16
N ASP A 636 -1.38 -31.39 24.66
CA ASP A 636 -1.79 -32.57 25.43
C ASP A 636 -2.58 -32.21 26.70
N GLU A 637 -2.24 -31.09 27.34
CA GLU A 637 -2.87 -30.64 28.60
C GLU A 637 -4.30 -30.13 28.42
N ILE A 638 -4.74 -29.84 27.20
CA ILE A 638 -6.13 -29.43 26.88
C ILE A 638 -6.94 -30.53 26.19
N SER A 639 -6.38 -31.73 26.05
CA SER A 639 -7.04 -32.87 25.38
C SER A 639 -8.31 -33.35 26.09
N HIS A 640 -8.40 -33.13 27.40
CA HIS A 640 -9.56 -33.54 28.21
C HIS A 640 -10.71 -32.52 28.19
N MET A 641 -10.53 -31.36 27.54
CA MET A 641 -11.50 -30.26 27.54
C MET A 641 -12.62 -30.50 26.52
N ILE A 642 -13.67 -31.19 26.95
CA ILE A 642 -14.78 -31.60 26.06
C ILE A 642 -15.68 -30.44 25.60
N PHE A 643 -15.66 -29.30 26.30
CA PHE A 643 -16.50 -28.14 25.98
C PHE A 643 -15.75 -27.06 25.17
N LEU A 644 -14.47 -27.29 24.84
CA LEU A 644 -13.68 -26.31 24.10
C LEU A 644 -14.15 -26.25 22.64
N GLU A 645 -14.82 -25.17 22.27
CA GLU A 645 -15.38 -24.96 20.94
C GLU A 645 -14.39 -24.25 20.00
N TYR A 646 -13.62 -23.28 20.52
CA TYR A 646 -12.70 -22.43 19.75
C TYR A 646 -11.29 -22.45 20.33
N LEU A 647 -10.30 -22.66 19.46
CA LEU A 647 -8.87 -22.55 19.78
C LEU A 647 -8.14 -21.70 18.74
N ASP A 648 -7.51 -20.61 19.18
CA ASP A 648 -6.49 -19.91 18.40
C ASP A 648 -5.13 -20.13 19.03
N ALA A 649 -4.28 -20.89 18.33
CA ALA A 649 -2.93 -21.21 18.75
C ALA A 649 -1.89 -20.78 17.72
N SER A 650 -2.21 -19.82 16.83
CA SER A 650 -1.33 -19.27 15.80
C SER A 650 0.02 -18.75 16.35
N PHE A 651 1.07 -18.70 15.54
CA PHE A 651 2.42 -18.26 15.95
C PHE A 651 2.97 -19.04 17.17
N ASN A 652 2.95 -20.37 17.09
CA ASN A 652 3.57 -21.29 18.06
C ASN A 652 4.51 -22.27 17.34
N LYS A 653 4.89 -23.37 18.00
CA LYS A 653 5.71 -24.47 17.44
C LYS A 653 4.98 -25.82 17.54
N ILE A 654 3.65 -25.79 17.45
CA ILE A 654 2.81 -26.97 17.63
C ILE A 654 3.00 -27.88 16.43
N THR A 655 3.27 -29.16 16.68
CA THR A 655 3.55 -30.16 15.63
C THR A 655 2.49 -31.26 15.54
N THR A 656 1.62 -31.36 16.54
CA THR A 656 0.57 -32.39 16.64
C THR A 656 -0.71 -31.80 17.21
N LEU A 657 -1.85 -32.34 16.76
CA LEU A 657 -3.21 -31.99 17.18
C LEU A 657 -3.83 -33.05 18.12
N GLU A 658 -3.02 -33.96 18.65
CA GLU A 658 -3.50 -35.08 19.47
C GLU A 658 -4.35 -34.61 20.67
N GLY A 659 -5.51 -35.24 20.81
CA GLY A 659 -6.44 -35.07 21.92
C GLY A 659 -7.46 -33.94 21.77
N LEU A 660 -7.38 -33.12 20.73
CA LEU A 660 -8.27 -31.95 20.58
C LEU A 660 -9.65 -32.32 20.07
N LYS A 661 -10.68 -31.67 20.64
CA LYS A 661 -12.09 -31.82 20.27
C LYS A 661 -12.76 -30.47 20.06
N VAL A 662 -12.25 -29.68 19.11
CA VAL A 662 -12.70 -28.31 18.82
C VAL A 662 -13.56 -28.21 17.56
N THR A 663 -14.38 -27.16 17.47
CA THR A 663 -15.18 -26.83 16.27
C THR A 663 -14.49 -25.79 15.38
N THR A 664 -13.61 -24.96 15.93
CA THR A 664 -12.86 -23.92 15.23
C THR A 664 -11.42 -23.94 15.70
N VAL A 665 -10.47 -24.04 14.76
CA VAL A 665 -9.03 -24.05 15.07
C VAL A 665 -8.23 -23.10 14.16
N ASN A 666 -7.40 -22.24 14.76
CA ASN A 666 -6.40 -21.46 14.05
C ASN A 666 -4.98 -21.93 14.45
N LEU A 667 -4.23 -22.43 13.46
CA LEU A 667 -2.83 -22.84 13.53
C LEU A 667 -2.01 -22.19 12.42
N ASP A 668 -2.23 -20.90 12.17
CA ASP A 668 -1.38 -20.12 11.29
C ASP A 668 0.04 -20.00 11.88
N ASP A 669 1.05 -19.89 11.01
CA ASP A 669 2.44 -19.57 11.39
C ASP A 669 3.06 -20.54 12.44
N GLN A 670 2.87 -21.85 12.27
CA GLN A 670 3.46 -22.90 13.14
C GLN A 670 4.76 -23.52 12.61
N ARG A 671 5.10 -23.26 11.33
CA ARG A 671 6.14 -23.99 10.56
C ARG A 671 5.85 -25.49 10.43
N LEU A 672 4.57 -25.83 10.29
CA LEU A 672 4.14 -27.22 10.10
C LEU A 672 4.57 -27.74 8.73
N GLY A 673 5.31 -28.85 8.69
CA GLY A 673 5.62 -29.55 7.44
C GLY A 673 4.55 -30.56 7.00
N LYS A 674 3.74 -31.04 7.95
CA LYS A 674 2.59 -31.95 7.75
C LYS A 674 1.53 -31.71 8.82
N ILE A 675 0.27 -32.02 8.50
CA ILE A 675 -0.83 -32.07 9.48
C ILE A 675 -1.07 -33.55 9.82
N ALA A 676 -0.94 -33.91 11.09
CA ALA A 676 -1.24 -35.26 11.59
C ALA A 676 -2.34 -35.18 12.66
N ASN A 677 -2.99 -36.31 12.92
CA ASN A 677 -3.98 -36.47 13.98
C ASN A 677 -5.33 -35.75 13.75
N MET A 678 -5.71 -35.55 12.49
CA MET A 678 -7.00 -34.94 12.12
C MET A 678 -8.18 -35.87 12.39
N GLU A 679 -7.95 -37.17 12.54
CA GLU A 679 -8.97 -38.18 12.82
C GLU A 679 -9.76 -37.96 14.10
N GLN A 680 -9.23 -37.14 15.01
CA GLN A 680 -9.83 -36.84 16.30
C GLN A 680 -10.74 -35.60 16.25
N LEU A 681 -10.58 -34.76 15.22
CA LEU A 681 -11.29 -33.49 15.02
C LEU A 681 -12.60 -33.68 14.23
N VAL A 682 -13.42 -34.65 14.65
CA VAL A 682 -14.68 -35.01 13.96
C VAL A 682 -15.72 -33.89 13.94
N ASN A 683 -15.68 -32.98 14.93
CA ASN A 683 -16.62 -31.85 15.07
C ASN A 683 -16.13 -30.55 14.43
N LEU A 684 -14.98 -30.58 13.75
CA LEU A 684 -14.36 -29.39 13.19
C LEU A 684 -15.20 -28.81 12.05
N LYS A 685 -15.53 -27.52 12.15
CA LYS A 685 -16.28 -26.76 11.13
C LYS A 685 -15.40 -25.74 10.40
N TRP A 686 -14.43 -25.15 11.09
CA TRP A 686 -13.53 -24.15 10.51
C TRP A 686 -12.09 -24.42 10.93
N ALA A 687 -11.16 -24.37 9.98
CA ALA A 687 -9.75 -24.55 10.23
C ALA A 687 -8.87 -23.62 9.38
N SER A 688 -7.86 -23.03 10.00
CA SER A 688 -6.83 -22.23 9.31
C SER A 688 -5.44 -22.74 9.63
N PHE A 689 -4.63 -22.94 8.58
CA PHE A 689 -3.24 -23.36 8.63
C PHE A 689 -2.38 -22.50 7.68
N ASN A 690 -2.67 -21.21 7.58
CA ASN A 690 -1.98 -20.30 6.68
C ASN A 690 -0.51 -20.10 7.11
N ASN A 691 0.35 -19.71 6.17
CA ASN A 691 1.77 -19.40 6.44
C ASN A 691 2.52 -20.54 7.15
N ASN A 692 2.32 -21.77 6.69
CA ASN A 692 3.05 -22.95 7.17
C ASN A 692 3.95 -23.54 6.05
N ASP A 693 4.68 -24.59 6.39
CA ASP A 693 5.60 -25.28 5.46
C ASP A 693 4.96 -26.56 4.89
N LEU A 694 3.63 -26.63 4.80
CA LEU A 694 2.91 -27.84 4.41
C LEU A 694 3.24 -28.21 2.97
N THR A 695 3.71 -29.44 2.74
CA THR A 695 4.09 -29.91 1.39
C THR A 695 3.04 -30.82 0.76
N LYS A 696 2.25 -31.50 1.59
CA LYS A 696 1.18 -32.42 1.21
C LYS A 696 0.08 -32.42 2.28
N ILE A 697 -1.15 -32.68 1.84
CA ILE A 697 -2.24 -33.09 2.72
C ILE A 697 -2.38 -34.60 2.52
N GLU A 698 -1.87 -35.40 3.45
CA GLU A 698 -1.94 -36.86 3.35
C GLU A 698 -3.32 -37.36 3.79
N ALA A 699 -4.12 -37.89 2.87
CA ALA A 699 -5.17 -38.84 3.21
C ALA A 699 -4.58 -40.25 3.30
N SER A 700 -3.81 -40.50 4.36
CA SER A 700 -3.52 -41.88 4.75
C SER A 700 -4.75 -42.47 5.44
N GLU A 701 -4.89 -43.80 5.37
CA GLU A 701 -6.07 -44.52 5.88
C GLU A 701 -6.36 -44.12 7.33
N ASN A 702 -7.52 -43.48 7.56
CA ASN A 702 -8.04 -43.06 8.87
C ASN A 702 -7.19 -42.03 9.65
N LEU A 703 -6.38 -41.20 8.99
CA LEU A 703 -5.43 -40.27 9.65
C LEU A 703 -5.41 -38.84 9.06
N GLY A 704 -6.34 -38.50 8.15
CA GLY A 704 -6.35 -37.23 7.39
C GLY A 704 -7.65 -36.42 7.50
N LEU A 705 -7.84 -35.41 6.60
CA LEU A 705 -9.06 -34.57 6.53
C LEU A 705 -10.36 -35.38 6.33
N ASP A 706 -10.25 -36.61 5.85
CA ASP A 706 -11.36 -37.53 5.56
C ASP A 706 -12.25 -37.79 6.79
N CYS A 707 -11.72 -37.59 7.99
CA CYS A 707 -12.44 -37.77 9.25
C CYS A 707 -13.19 -36.52 9.73
N CYS A 708 -12.91 -35.34 9.17
CA CYS A 708 -13.56 -34.06 9.53
C CYS A 708 -14.84 -33.85 8.70
N VAL A 709 -15.83 -34.72 8.89
CA VAL A 709 -17.08 -34.78 8.09
C VAL A 709 -17.96 -33.53 8.19
N HIS A 710 -17.70 -32.64 9.14
CA HIS A 710 -18.43 -31.39 9.37
C HIS A 710 -17.64 -30.13 8.95
N LEU A 711 -16.48 -30.27 8.33
CA LEU A 711 -15.63 -29.14 7.97
C LEU A 711 -16.28 -28.31 6.85
N GLU A 712 -16.64 -27.07 7.14
CA GLU A 712 -17.29 -26.13 6.23
C GLU A 712 -16.27 -25.18 5.57
N GLU A 713 -15.17 -24.85 6.25
CA GLU A 713 -14.17 -23.91 5.75
C GLU A 713 -12.75 -24.33 6.13
N LEU A 714 -11.86 -24.28 5.14
CA LEU A 714 -10.45 -24.62 5.29
C LEU A 714 -9.57 -23.59 4.57
N SER A 715 -8.73 -22.92 5.33
CA SER A 715 -7.74 -21.96 4.82
C SER A 715 -6.32 -22.53 4.95
N ILE A 716 -5.59 -22.60 3.84
CA ILE A 716 -4.22 -23.13 3.77
C ILE A 716 -3.34 -22.26 2.85
N GLU A 717 -3.58 -20.95 2.83
CA GLU A 717 -2.83 -19.97 2.06
C GLU A 717 -1.35 -19.90 2.48
N ASN A 718 -0.47 -19.50 1.55
CA ASN A 718 0.97 -19.37 1.79
C ASN A 718 1.63 -20.63 2.38
N ASN A 719 1.35 -21.79 1.77
CA ASN A 719 2.01 -23.07 2.05
C ASN A 719 2.80 -23.59 0.83
N CYS A 720 3.52 -24.70 0.99
CA CYS A 720 4.31 -25.35 -0.07
C CYS A 720 3.58 -26.54 -0.74
N ILE A 721 2.24 -26.50 -0.82
CA ILE A 721 1.45 -27.66 -1.24
C ILE A 721 1.51 -27.84 -2.76
N SER A 722 1.94 -29.02 -3.19
CA SER A 722 2.06 -29.36 -4.62
C SER A 722 0.92 -30.23 -5.16
N LYS A 723 0.17 -30.93 -4.28
CA LYS A 723 -0.92 -31.85 -4.64
C LYS A 723 -1.93 -32.04 -3.49
N PHE A 724 -3.21 -32.21 -3.81
CA PHE A 724 -4.27 -32.59 -2.87
C PHE A 724 -4.67 -34.07 -3.06
N ASP A 725 -4.31 -34.99 -2.15
CA ASP A 725 -4.68 -36.40 -2.21
C ASP A 725 -5.64 -36.77 -1.06
N GLY A 726 -6.95 -36.87 -1.34
CA GLY A 726 -8.02 -37.32 -0.41
C GLY A 726 -8.56 -38.73 -0.74
N LYS A 727 -8.97 -39.58 0.23
CA LYS A 727 -9.68 -40.86 -0.04
C LYS A 727 -11.20 -40.71 0.19
N ASN A 728 -11.98 -41.25 -0.75
CA ASN A 728 -13.41 -41.64 -0.74
C ASN A 728 -14.39 -41.20 0.38
N GLN A 729 -14.41 -39.94 0.82
CA GLN A 729 -15.55 -39.39 1.57
C GLN A 729 -15.94 -37.98 1.13
N SER A 730 -17.23 -37.68 1.28
CA SER A 730 -17.90 -36.42 0.94
C SER A 730 -17.46 -35.30 1.90
N TYR A 731 -16.47 -34.50 1.53
CA TYR A 731 -16.12 -33.31 2.32
C TYR A 731 -17.24 -32.24 2.23
N THR A 732 -17.55 -31.58 3.35
CA THR A 732 -18.52 -30.47 3.44
C THR A 732 -17.90 -29.09 3.19
N VAL A 733 -16.62 -29.05 2.80
CA VAL A 733 -15.85 -27.80 2.64
C VAL A 733 -16.51 -26.96 1.57
N THR A 734 -17.03 -25.82 1.99
CA THR A 734 -17.74 -24.83 1.20
C THR A 734 -16.78 -23.71 0.77
N PHE A 735 -15.74 -23.42 1.56
CA PHE A 735 -14.72 -22.39 1.30
C PHE A 735 -13.31 -22.97 1.39
N PHE A 736 -12.52 -22.83 0.32
CA PHE A 736 -11.16 -23.35 0.23
C PHE A 736 -10.21 -22.31 -0.36
N PHE A 737 -9.19 -21.91 0.41
CA PHE A 737 -8.16 -20.96 0.01
C PHE A 737 -6.80 -21.64 0.00
N CYS A 738 -6.14 -21.75 -1.16
CA CYS A 738 -4.91 -22.53 -1.28
C CYS A 738 -3.86 -21.91 -2.20
N CYS A 739 -2.59 -22.17 -1.86
CA CYS A 739 -1.49 -22.02 -2.79
C CYS A 739 -1.17 -23.34 -3.50
N PHE A 740 -1.32 -23.44 -4.83
CA PHE A 740 -0.97 -24.63 -5.62
C PHE A 740 -0.04 -24.31 -6.79
N LEU A 741 0.85 -25.25 -7.07
CA LEU A 741 1.59 -25.35 -8.33
C LEU A 741 0.82 -26.17 -9.39
N TYR A 742 -0.11 -27.06 -8.98
CA TYR A 742 -0.97 -27.87 -9.87
C TYR A 742 -2.35 -28.13 -9.26
N VAL A 743 -3.43 -27.96 -10.03
CA VAL A 743 -4.83 -28.20 -9.63
C VAL A 743 -5.18 -29.69 -9.77
N THR A 744 -4.43 -30.61 -9.15
CA THR A 744 -4.75 -32.05 -9.22
C THR A 744 -5.34 -32.53 -7.89
N GLY A 745 -6.50 -33.20 -7.96
CA GLY A 745 -7.14 -33.86 -6.81
C GLY A 745 -8.26 -33.08 -6.10
N LEU A 746 -8.50 -31.81 -6.43
CA LEU A 746 -9.63 -31.03 -5.89
C LEU A 746 -11.01 -31.54 -6.33
N GLY A 747 -11.09 -32.29 -7.43
CA GLY A 747 -12.36 -32.80 -7.98
C GLY A 747 -13.06 -33.83 -7.09
N LYS A 748 -12.58 -34.03 -5.86
CA LYS A 748 -13.19 -34.83 -4.81
C LYS A 748 -14.02 -33.96 -3.83
N LEU A 749 -13.88 -32.63 -3.86
CA LEU A 749 -14.60 -31.65 -3.05
C LEU A 749 -15.90 -31.21 -3.74
N PHE A 750 -16.77 -32.16 -4.11
CA PHE A 750 -17.93 -31.87 -4.98
C PHE A 750 -18.98 -30.92 -4.37
N LYS A 751 -18.97 -30.69 -3.04
CA LYS A 751 -19.82 -29.69 -2.34
C LYS A 751 -19.21 -28.28 -2.28
N LEU A 752 -18.03 -28.08 -2.86
CA LEU A 752 -17.32 -26.81 -2.77
C LEU A 752 -18.10 -25.70 -3.50
N GLN A 753 -18.43 -24.62 -2.79
CA GLN A 753 -19.13 -23.47 -3.38
C GLN A 753 -18.19 -22.31 -3.66
N TRP A 754 -17.09 -22.20 -2.93
CA TRP A 754 -16.14 -21.09 -3.01
C TRP A 754 -14.71 -21.62 -3.04
N LEU A 755 -14.01 -21.35 -4.13
CA LEU A 755 -12.63 -21.75 -4.34
C LEU A 755 -11.79 -20.51 -4.63
N SER A 756 -10.77 -20.27 -3.81
CA SER A 756 -9.72 -19.29 -4.10
C SER A 756 -8.39 -19.99 -4.35
N LEU A 757 -7.85 -19.73 -5.53
CA LEU A 757 -6.54 -20.11 -6.01
C LEU A 757 -5.70 -18.85 -6.30
N SER A 758 -6.05 -17.71 -5.71
CA SER A 758 -5.38 -16.43 -5.98
C SER A 758 -3.93 -16.39 -5.49
N GLY A 759 -3.06 -15.68 -6.20
CA GLY A 759 -1.66 -15.46 -5.78
C GLY A 759 -0.79 -16.70 -5.91
N ASN A 760 -0.98 -17.46 -7.00
CA ASN A 760 -0.26 -18.68 -7.31
C ASN A 760 0.55 -18.55 -8.61
N ASN A 761 1.27 -19.61 -8.97
CA ASN A 761 2.03 -19.66 -10.23
C ASN A 761 1.34 -20.57 -11.27
N LEU A 762 0.00 -20.67 -11.26
CA LEU A 762 -0.73 -21.55 -12.18
C LEU A 762 -0.62 -21.03 -13.61
N ALA A 763 -0.09 -21.87 -14.51
CA ALA A 763 -0.04 -21.59 -15.95
C ALA A 763 -1.25 -22.16 -16.71
N THR A 764 -1.90 -23.19 -16.16
CA THR A 764 -3.11 -23.81 -16.72
C THR A 764 -4.06 -24.26 -15.59
N LEU A 765 -5.34 -24.44 -15.93
CA LEU A 765 -6.32 -25.07 -15.06
C LEU A 765 -6.63 -26.49 -15.58
N ASP A 766 -6.76 -27.47 -14.69
CA ASP A 766 -7.10 -28.85 -15.06
C ASP A 766 -8.63 -28.98 -15.26
N THR A 767 -9.04 -29.19 -16.51
CA THR A 767 -10.47 -29.33 -16.89
C THR A 767 -11.15 -30.47 -16.14
N GLY A 768 -10.48 -31.62 -16.00
CA GLY A 768 -11.07 -32.82 -15.40
C GLY A 768 -11.28 -32.72 -13.89
N VAL A 769 -10.70 -31.70 -13.26
CA VAL A 769 -10.89 -31.38 -11.84
C VAL A 769 -12.04 -30.39 -11.63
N LEU A 770 -12.09 -29.32 -12.43
CA LEU A 770 -13.15 -28.31 -12.32
C LEU A 770 -14.52 -28.85 -12.74
N GLU A 771 -14.58 -29.79 -13.70
CA GLU A 771 -15.82 -30.48 -14.10
C GLU A 771 -16.49 -31.24 -12.94
N LYS A 772 -15.71 -31.68 -11.95
CA LYS A 772 -16.22 -32.45 -10.81
C LYS A 772 -16.73 -31.57 -9.66
N LEU A 773 -16.55 -30.25 -9.74
CA LEU A 773 -16.98 -29.27 -8.74
C LEU A 773 -18.34 -28.66 -9.13
N SER A 774 -19.39 -29.49 -9.17
CA SER A 774 -20.71 -29.10 -9.70
C SER A 774 -21.46 -28.03 -8.89
N ASP A 775 -21.11 -27.85 -7.62
CA ASP A 775 -21.73 -26.89 -6.71
C ASP A 775 -20.97 -25.55 -6.63
N LEU A 776 -19.90 -25.39 -7.42
CA LEU A 776 -19.03 -24.22 -7.36
C LEU A 776 -19.74 -22.96 -7.85
N LYS A 777 -19.83 -21.95 -6.98
CA LYS A 777 -20.47 -20.65 -7.25
C LYS A 777 -19.46 -19.53 -7.41
N TYR A 778 -18.32 -19.60 -6.73
CA TYR A 778 -17.27 -18.60 -6.78
C TYR A 778 -15.92 -19.27 -7.06
N LEU A 779 -15.20 -18.76 -8.05
CA LEU A 779 -13.84 -19.16 -8.38
C LEU A 779 -12.96 -17.92 -8.52
N SER A 780 -11.98 -17.77 -7.63
CA SER A 780 -10.89 -16.79 -7.80
C SER A 780 -9.62 -17.50 -8.22
N VAL A 781 -9.03 -17.06 -9.32
CA VAL A 781 -7.72 -17.47 -9.83
C VAL A 781 -6.86 -16.22 -10.08
N GLU A 782 -7.07 -15.16 -9.30
CA GLU A 782 -6.38 -13.89 -9.48
C GLU A 782 -4.86 -14.00 -9.29
N ASN A 783 -4.09 -13.11 -9.93
CA ASN A 783 -2.63 -13.01 -9.78
C ASN A 783 -1.93 -14.36 -9.97
N ASN A 784 -2.20 -15.00 -11.12
CA ASN A 784 -1.58 -16.24 -11.57
C ASN A 784 -0.83 -16.03 -12.90
N CYS A 785 -0.31 -17.11 -13.49
CA CYS A 785 0.43 -17.10 -14.75
C CYS A 785 -0.40 -17.61 -15.94
N LEU A 786 -1.73 -17.54 -15.89
CA LEU A 786 -2.61 -18.06 -16.94
C LEU A 786 -2.47 -17.21 -18.22
N THR A 787 -2.00 -17.84 -19.30
CA THR A 787 -1.86 -17.20 -20.63
C THR A 787 -3.00 -17.54 -21.59
N TYR A 788 -3.76 -18.61 -21.33
CA TYR A 788 -4.86 -19.09 -22.18
C TYR A 788 -6.02 -19.59 -21.32
N LEU A 789 -7.23 -19.63 -21.89
CA LEU A 789 -8.44 -20.12 -21.23
C LEU A 789 -8.56 -21.66 -21.18
N ARG A 790 -7.49 -22.38 -21.54
CA ARG A 790 -7.47 -23.86 -21.51
C ARG A 790 -7.63 -24.33 -20.05
N GLY A 791 -8.69 -25.10 -19.78
CA GLY A 791 -9.07 -25.44 -18.40
C GLY A 791 -10.43 -24.92 -17.98
N LEU A 792 -10.87 -23.80 -18.54
CA LEU A 792 -12.16 -23.15 -18.26
C LEU A 792 -13.22 -23.63 -19.25
N GLN A 793 -13.61 -24.91 -19.15
CA GLN A 793 -14.86 -25.36 -19.76
C GLN A 793 -16.06 -24.81 -18.95
N PRO A 794 -17.30 -24.83 -19.47
CA PRO A 794 -18.47 -24.33 -18.74
C PRO A 794 -18.62 -25.03 -17.39
N ILE A 795 -18.31 -24.34 -16.30
CA ILE A 795 -18.56 -24.83 -14.94
C ILE A 795 -20.04 -24.56 -14.65
N PRO A 796 -20.88 -25.60 -14.50
CA PRO A 796 -22.30 -25.41 -14.24
C PRO A 796 -22.47 -24.71 -12.88
N ASN A 797 -23.36 -23.71 -12.84
CA ASN A 797 -23.73 -22.92 -11.65
C ASN A 797 -22.68 -21.92 -11.12
N LEU A 798 -21.56 -21.71 -11.83
CA LEU A 798 -20.59 -20.69 -11.45
C LEU A 798 -21.18 -19.29 -11.62
N LEU A 799 -21.25 -18.54 -10.52
CA LEU A 799 -21.85 -17.20 -10.47
C LEU A 799 -20.79 -16.09 -10.58
N ILE A 800 -19.60 -16.32 -10.01
CA ILE A 800 -18.52 -15.33 -9.95
C ILE A 800 -17.20 -15.99 -10.34
N LEU A 801 -16.48 -15.34 -11.26
CA LEU A 801 -15.16 -15.76 -11.70
C LEU A 801 -14.22 -14.55 -11.69
N ASP A 802 -13.09 -14.66 -10.99
CA ASP A 802 -12.05 -13.63 -10.94
C ASP A 802 -10.74 -14.16 -11.55
N LEU A 803 -10.36 -13.59 -12.70
CA LEU A 803 -9.16 -13.87 -13.50
C LEU A 803 -8.16 -12.68 -13.49
N CYS A 804 -8.46 -11.59 -12.79
CA CYS A 804 -7.60 -10.41 -12.65
C CYS A 804 -6.13 -10.75 -12.34
N GLY A 805 -5.20 -10.01 -12.93
CA GLY A 805 -3.76 -10.20 -12.66
C GLY A 805 -3.11 -11.39 -13.37
N ASN A 806 -3.83 -12.07 -14.27
CA ASN A 806 -3.25 -13.06 -15.18
C ASN A 806 -2.81 -12.43 -16.52
N PRO A 807 -1.76 -12.95 -17.18
CA PRO A 807 -1.36 -12.51 -18.52
C PRO A 807 -2.52 -12.48 -19.53
N LEU A 808 -3.40 -13.48 -19.54
CA LEU A 808 -4.56 -13.52 -20.44
C LEU A 808 -5.51 -12.34 -20.23
N ALA A 809 -5.65 -11.86 -18.98
CA ALA A 809 -6.55 -10.77 -18.64
C ALA A 809 -6.02 -9.41 -19.13
N SER A 810 -4.69 -9.31 -19.29
CA SER A 810 -4.01 -8.12 -19.82
C SER A 810 -3.78 -8.16 -21.34
N ALA A 811 -3.66 -9.35 -21.93
CA ALA A 811 -3.21 -9.51 -23.31
C ALA A 811 -4.34 -9.63 -24.34
N ASP A 812 -5.53 -10.09 -23.95
CA ASP A 812 -6.65 -10.29 -24.86
C ASP A 812 -7.86 -9.48 -24.40
N GLN A 813 -8.45 -8.64 -25.26
CA GLN A 813 -9.72 -7.97 -24.92
C GLN A 813 -10.93 -8.91 -25.08
N HIS A 814 -10.77 -10.06 -25.75
CA HIS A 814 -11.85 -10.97 -26.11
C HIS A 814 -12.01 -12.16 -25.15
N TYR A 815 -11.10 -12.40 -24.20
CA TYR A 815 -11.28 -13.50 -23.24
C TYR A 815 -12.59 -13.33 -22.45
N ARG A 816 -12.94 -12.08 -22.10
CA ARG A 816 -14.20 -11.76 -21.42
C ARG A 816 -15.40 -12.18 -22.25
N LEU A 817 -15.37 -11.93 -23.56
CA LEU A 817 -16.43 -12.32 -24.47
C LEU A 817 -16.58 -13.85 -24.52
N PHE A 818 -15.47 -14.58 -24.61
CA PHE A 818 -15.49 -16.04 -24.59
C PHE A 818 -16.05 -16.58 -23.27
N VAL A 819 -15.58 -16.08 -22.13
CA VAL A 819 -16.01 -16.54 -20.81
C VAL A 819 -17.50 -16.27 -20.61
N VAL A 820 -17.98 -15.06 -20.95
CA VAL A 820 -19.41 -14.71 -20.85
C VAL A 820 -20.27 -15.53 -21.82
N TYR A 821 -19.75 -15.86 -23.01
CA TYR A 821 -20.46 -16.69 -23.98
C TYR A 821 -20.62 -18.14 -23.51
N HIS A 822 -19.55 -18.72 -22.96
CA HIS A 822 -19.52 -20.13 -22.55
C HIS A 822 -20.06 -20.38 -21.12
N MET A 823 -20.00 -19.40 -20.22
CA MET A 823 -20.48 -19.51 -18.83
C MET A 823 -21.81 -18.79 -18.63
N THR A 824 -22.90 -19.45 -19.03
CA THR A 824 -24.25 -18.86 -19.06
C THR A 824 -24.86 -18.54 -17.69
N SER A 825 -24.34 -19.14 -16.62
CA SER A 825 -24.79 -18.90 -15.23
C SER A 825 -24.02 -17.77 -14.53
N LEU A 826 -23.00 -17.22 -15.19
CA LEU A 826 -22.10 -16.21 -14.63
C LEU A 826 -22.83 -14.87 -14.44
N LYS A 827 -22.75 -14.33 -13.23
CA LYS A 827 -23.32 -13.03 -12.82
C LYS A 827 -22.25 -11.94 -12.71
N ALA A 828 -21.00 -12.30 -12.42
CA ALA A 828 -19.88 -11.38 -12.38
C ALA A 828 -18.59 -12.04 -12.89
N LEU A 829 -17.81 -11.27 -13.65
CA LEU A 829 -16.50 -11.63 -14.18
C LEU A 829 -15.51 -10.51 -13.88
N ASP A 830 -14.46 -10.79 -13.10
CA ASP A 830 -13.42 -9.82 -12.69
C ASP A 830 -14.01 -8.61 -11.95
N GLY A 831 -14.94 -8.84 -11.03
CA GLY A 831 -15.67 -7.77 -10.35
C GLY A 831 -16.65 -6.96 -11.22
N ILE A 832 -16.84 -7.32 -12.50
CA ILE A 832 -17.78 -6.64 -13.41
C ILE A 832 -19.03 -7.51 -13.61
N ALA A 833 -20.22 -6.94 -13.40
CA ALA A 833 -21.47 -7.65 -13.61
C ALA A 833 -21.70 -8.07 -15.07
N VAL A 834 -22.17 -9.30 -15.26
CA VAL A 834 -22.53 -9.87 -16.55
C VAL A 834 -24.06 -9.81 -16.68
N SER A 835 -24.58 -8.91 -17.51
CA SER A 835 -26.03 -8.77 -17.69
C SER A 835 -26.61 -9.91 -18.53
N SER A 836 -27.85 -10.32 -18.27
CA SER A 836 -28.58 -11.33 -19.06
C SER A 836 -28.78 -10.91 -20.53
N GLY A 837 -28.74 -9.61 -20.81
CA GLY A 837 -28.80 -9.04 -22.16
C GLY A 837 -27.49 -9.13 -22.93
N THR A 838 -26.33 -9.09 -22.25
CA THR A 838 -25.00 -9.19 -22.89
C THR A 838 -24.80 -10.56 -23.54
N ALA A 839 -25.16 -11.65 -22.86
CA ALA A 839 -25.07 -13.00 -23.43
C ALA A 839 -25.97 -13.18 -24.68
N ARG A 840 -27.20 -12.65 -24.66
CA ARG A 840 -28.15 -12.74 -25.80
C ARG A 840 -27.81 -11.79 -26.96
N LYS A 841 -27.30 -10.59 -26.70
CA LYS A 841 -26.84 -9.67 -27.76
C LYS A 841 -25.60 -10.23 -28.46
N HIS A 842 -24.74 -10.95 -27.75
CA HIS A 842 -23.50 -11.50 -28.29
C HIS A 842 -23.71 -12.89 -28.94
N GLN A 843 -24.77 -13.62 -28.62
CA GLN A 843 -25.23 -14.78 -29.42
C GLN A 843 -25.57 -14.42 -30.88
N LYS A 844 -25.89 -13.15 -31.17
CA LYS A 844 -26.14 -12.66 -32.53
C LYS A 844 -24.92 -12.03 -33.20
N ALA A 845 -23.85 -11.78 -32.46
CA ALA A 845 -22.66 -11.05 -32.91
C ALA A 845 -21.38 -11.84 -32.62
N ALA A 846 -20.88 -12.52 -33.65
CA ALA A 846 -19.58 -13.18 -33.79
C ALA A 846 -19.46 -14.66 -33.36
N LYS A 847 -18.96 -15.47 -34.31
CA LYS A 847 -17.90 -16.46 -34.06
C LYS A 847 -16.59 -15.66 -33.93
N PRO A 848 -16.05 -15.39 -32.73
CA PRO A 848 -14.74 -14.76 -32.63
C PRO A 848 -13.70 -15.85 -32.90
N LYS A 849 -12.80 -15.61 -33.86
CA LYS A 849 -11.57 -16.39 -33.96
C LYS A 849 -10.72 -16.08 -32.74
N ILE A 850 -10.61 -17.03 -31.82
CA ILE A 850 -9.76 -16.93 -30.63
C ILE A 850 -8.50 -17.72 -30.92
N CYS A 851 -7.33 -17.19 -30.54
CA CYS A 851 -6.06 -17.88 -30.61
C CYS A 851 -6.03 -19.06 -29.63
N LEU A 852 -6.66 -20.16 -30.03
CA LEU A 852 -6.44 -21.50 -29.51
C LEU A 852 -5.27 -22.08 -30.31
N GLU A 853 -4.02 -21.86 -29.89
CA GLU A 853 -2.91 -22.56 -30.54
C GLU A 853 -2.93 -24.03 -30.14
N GLY A 854 -3.40 -24.86 -31.07
CA GLY A 854 -3.39 -26.31 -30.96
C GLY A 854 -4.58 -26.98 -31.65
N GLY A 855 -4.82 -26.68 -32.92
CA GLY A 855 -5.71 -27.48 -33.76
C GLY A 855 -7.09 -26.88 -34.00
N LEU A 856 -7.30 -26.46 -35.25
CA LEU A 856 -8.60 -26.23 -35.87
C LEU A 856 -9.47 -27.50 -35.76
N LEU A 857 -10.64 -27.39 -35.15
CA LEU A 857 -11.78 -28.28 -35.41
C LEU A 857 -13.07 -27.44 -35.49
N PRO A 858 -14.04 -27.86 -36.32
CA PRO A 858 -14.95 -27.01 -37.13
C PRO A 858 -16.04 -26.22 -36.39
#